data_AF-A0A4S2JMA8-F1
#
_entry.id   AF-A0A4S2JMA8-F1
#
_cell.length_a   1.000
_cell.length_b   1.000
_cell.length_c   1.000
_cell.angle_alpha   90.00
_cell.angle_beta   90.00
_cell.angle_gamma   90.00
#
_symmetry.space_group_name_H-M   'P 1'
#
loop_
_entity.id
_entity.type
_entity.pdbx_description
1 polymer ?
#
loop_
_entity_poly.entity_id
_entity_poly.type
_entity_poly.pdbx_seq_one_letter_code
_entity_poly.pdbx_strand_id
1 'polypeptide(L)'
;MSQSKSDIALSKRLSYLLRHGAIKEGLNIKPNGFVAVNELLNKSLYKYTIDDIKRVVKENNKQRFTLETIDGVLEIKANQGHSIFKVNELSLKILDCVDFDIIHGTYFKYWPKIKTEGLSRMKKNHIHFAKGLNFINGLRQSAELFIYINFGRAKEDGLIFLESENDVVLCAGNSKGLIETNSNHQHQDARSEQSSYEGNQHYLPGKSVCVAPLPKNVSVEELVNYLRQFGTVKRQQLFKRWNSIWIEYNDSKLVDILMSRSHWLANEKICLRRLKKNGENFGVDKAQQQKDTVPKGTENKNLEEEDPISYDRIKNVFENVVTFDNQMAALLNAVQLTEFELATRYNVICTHLDEIFSSMFPQCKTYKFGSTVAQLSFKESDLDIYMYVGQIGVPWICNRPDTPSHIWTPMIFKRVRKVMYSMKSIFSNIVSIPKAKTPIIKFRYMPTNVSCDISFKNGLGIYKSNFLRYCASRDPRLRPLMLLIKYWARHFKISGSGRISSYGLVCLIIFYLQQESVGLLPPLLDLQRTCAPETMNGWQVNFNEDTALPAITNSSNIAVLLHNFFSFYENFNFNSRVICLLDGKVYSTADFAQLDKLPDYMYRYKSFVTDNSAKKLDIQKPICLQDPIELNQNTAANTSDRALMAFQLCCKFSADICLTASASNYDYLLTMLFSAIPPQLMQAKKKKKRFRNEIRAGRFIFAGLPEDFETRTDITDKEQYKKDNWYFVTFNLIRDIFEMIFKLRVEMLLDQETKQQKIDILSDVHTRNHQKVTFYCTGHKCVWYNRKKNNRTLLDVQMSLLEKEAIMSDKVVEQLTEHDKANNVRLDFMCTLEKADNPVAVVIVLNDENSQNHIFREFECFVNSWIPKIINKTLLHMLQFKKTYDQLYYQQLNHQR
;
A
#
# COMPACT_ATOMS: atom_id res chain seq x y z
N MET A 1 -24.61 18.50 -4.29
CA MET A 1 -24.58 19.00 -5.68
C MET A 1 -23.15 19.34 -6.05
N SER A 2 -22.60 18.76 -7.12
CA SER A 2 -21.23 19.06 -7.57
C SER A 2 -21.24 20.22 -8.56
N GLN A 3 -20.53 21.29 -8.25
CA GLN A 3 -20.38 22.48 -9.11
C GLN A 3 -19.84 22.08 -10.50
N SER A 4 -20.46 22.57 -11.58
CA SER A 4 -20.09 22.16 -12.94
C SER A 4 -18.67 22.63 -13.30
N LYS A 5 -17.98 21.91 -14.20
CA LYS A 5 -16.64 22.33 -14.67
C LYS A 5 -16.66 23.72 -15.35
N SER A 6 -17.80 24.10 -15.94
CA SER A 6 -18.01 25.40 -16.57
C SER A 6 -18.06 26.53 -15.54
N ASP A 7 -18.81 26.36 -14.45
CA ASP A 7 -18.97 27.36 -13.40
C ASP A 7 -17.65 27.63 -12.65
N ILE A 8 -16.82 26.59 -12.46
CA ILE A 8 -15.48 26.73 -11.88
C ILE A 8 -14.56 27.57 -12.78
N ALA A 9 -14.68 27.43 -14.10
CA ALA A 9 -13.90 28.22 -15.05
C ALA A 9 -14.35 29.69 -15.07
N LEU A 10 -15.67 29.93 -15.09
CA LEU A 10 -16.28 31.27 -15.02
C LEU A 10 -15.88 31.98 -13.72
N SER A 11 -15.99 31.32 -12.56
CA SER A 11 -15.60 31.89 -11.26
C SER A 11 -14.13 32.32 -11.19
N LYS A 12 -13.23 31.54 -11.80
CA LYS A 12 -11.79 31.89 -11.88
C LYS A 12 -11.55 33.09 -12.79
N ARG A 13 -12.23 33.16 -13.94
CA ARG A 13 -12.09 34.27 -14.89
C ARG A 13 -12.64 35.57 -14.30
N LEU A 14 -13.82 35.53 -13.66
CA LEU A 14 -14.39 36.68 -12.93
C LEU A 14 -13.45 37.19 -11.83
N SER A 15 -12.86 36.28 -11.04
CA SER A 15 -11.89 36.65 -10.00
C SER A 15 -10.66 37.37 -10.56
N TYR A 16 -10.20 36.96 -11.75
CA TYR A 16 -9.05 37.59 -12.41
C TYR A 16 -9.40 38.98 -12.97
N LEU A 17 -10.51 39.08 -13.72
CA LEU A 17 -10.93 40.32 -14.36
C LEU A 17 -11.16 41.43 -13.33
N LEU A 18 -11.96 41.14 -12.29
CA LEU A 18 -12.35 42.14 -11.29
C LEU A 18 -11.19 42.57 -10.36
N ARG A 19 -10.17 41.72 -10.16
CA ARG A 19 -9.06 42.00 -9.22
C ARG A 19 -7.79 42.52 -9.87
N HIS A 20 -7.55 42.17 -11.13
CA HIS A 20 -6.28 42.40 -11.81
C HIS A 20 -6.45 42.83 -13.28
N GLY A 21 -7.38 42.22 -14.01
CA GLY A 21 -7.45 42.30 -15.46
C GLY A 21 -8.28 43.45 -16.04
N ALA A 22 -9.09 44.15 -15.23
CA ALA A 22 -10.10 45.08 -15.75
C ALA A 22 -9.53 46.17 -16.67
N ILE A 23 -8.45 46.84 -16.24
CA ILE A 23 -7.80 47.89 -17.04
C ILE A 23 -7.20 47.33 -18.33
N LYS A 24 -6.56 46.15 -18.26
CA LYS A 24 -5.91 45.51 -19.42
C LYS A 24 -6.90 45.06 -20.48
N GLU A 25 -8.11 44.68 -20.06
CA GLU A 25 -9.20 44.22 -20.93
C GLU A 25 -10.14 45.37 -21.33
N GLY A 26 -9.77 46.62 -21.01
CA GLY A 26 -10.52 47.82 -21.38
C GLY A 26 -11.89 47.93 -20.72
N LEU A 27 -12.08 47.34 -19.54
CA LEU A 27 -13.32 47.40 -18.76
C LEU A 27 -13.33 48.66 -17.89
N ASN A 28 -14.47 49.37 -17.86
CA ASN A 28 -14.61 50.59 -17.07
C ASN A 28 -14.94 50.26 -15.60
N ILE A 29 -13.91 50.06 -14.78
CA ILE A 29 -14.07 49.79 -13.34
C ILE A 29 -14.22 51.10 -12.55
N LYS A 30 -15.32 51.20 -11.79
CA LYS A 30 -15.60 52.33 -10.90
C LYS A 30 -14.66 52.35 -9.67
N PRO A 31 -14.48 53.49 -8.99
CA PRO A 31 -13.63 53.59 -7.79
C PRO A 31 -14.04 52.69 -6.61
N ASN A 32 -15.30 52.31 -6.54
CA ASN A 32 -15.87 51.36 -5.58
C ASN A 32 -15.74 49.87 -6.02
N GLY A 33 -15.10 49.61 -7.16
CA GLY A 33 -14.77 48.27 -7.67
C GLY A 33 -15.84 47.61 -8.55
N PHE A 34 -16.97 48.28 -8.83
CA PHE A 34 -18.03 47.75 -9.68
C PHE A 34 -17.73 47.88 -11.18
N VAL A 35 -18.17 46.87 -11.93
CA VAL A 35 -18.12 46.81 -13.41
C VAL A 35 -19.50 46.35 -13.92
N ALA A 36 -19.99 46.98 -14.99
CA ALA A 36 -21.26 46.59 -15.61
C ALA A 36 -21.19 45.17 -16.19
N VAL A 37 -22.17 44.32 -15.86
CA VAL A 37 -22.21 42.91 -16.30
C VAL A 37 -22.32 42.80 -17.82
N ASN A 38 -23.06 43.69 -18.46
CA ASN A 38 -23.19 43.72 -19.92
C ASN A 38 -21.83 44.02 -20.61
N GLU A 39 -20.99 44.85 -20.00
CA GLU A 39 -19.64 45.13 -20.54
C GLU A 39 -18.73 43.90 -20.42
N LEU A 40 -18.82 43.17 -19.30
CA LEU A 40 -18.09 41.92 -19.08
C LEU A 40 -18.49 40.84 -20.09
N LEU A 41 -19.79 40.67 -20.34
CA LEU A 41 -20.31 39.69 -21.30
C LEU A 41 -19.90 40.05 -22.74
N ASN A 42 -19.99 41.32 -23.13
CA ASN A 42 -19.69 41.74 -24.50
C ASN A 42 -18.18 41.68 -24.84
N LYS A 43 -17.29 41.90 -23.87
CA LYS A 43 -15.84 41.95 -24.13
C LYS A 43 -15.13 40.64 -23.79
N SER A 44 -15.18 40.21 -22.54
CA SER A 44 -14.28 39.18 -22.01
C SER A 44 -14.99 37.85 -21.66
N LEU A 45 -16.33 37.82 -21.64
CA LEU A 45 -17.15 36.68 -21.23
C LEU A 45 -18.28 36.32 -22.22
N TYR A 46 -18.10 36.56 -23.53
CA TYR A 46 -19.12 36.37 -24.59
C TYR A 46 -19.73 34.97 -24.71
N LYS A 47 -19.13 33.96 -24.06
CA LYS A 47 -19.62 32.57 -24.03
C LYS A 47 -20.60 32.28 -22.88
N TYR A 48 -20.87 33.26 -22.01
CA TYR A 48 -21.67 33.09 -20.81
C TYR A 48 -22.88 34.02 -20.82
N THR A 49 -23.91 33.65 -20.08
CA THR A 49 -25.14 34.45 -19.93
C THR A 49 -25.17 35.19 -18.59
N ILE A 50 -26.10 36.14 -18.45
CA ILE A 50 -26.35 36.82 -17.17
C ILE A 50 -26.74 35.79 -16.08
N ASP A 51 -27.50 34.76 -16.44
CA ASP A 51 -27.93 33.72 -15.51
C ASP A 51 -26.77 32.84 -15.04
N ASP A 52 -25.75 32.60 -15.89
CA ASP A 52 -24.53 31.91 -15.48
C ASP A 52 -23.75 32.72 -14.43
N ILE A 53 -23.69 34.05 -14.58
CA ILE A 53 -23.03 34.93 -13.60
C ILE A 53 -23.83 34.93 -12.29
N LYS A 54 -25.16 35.09 -12.34
CA LYS A 54 -26.03 35.02 -11.15
C LYS A 54 -25.87 33.69 -10.42
N ARG A 55 -25.81 32.56 -11.15
CA ARG A 55 -25.58 31.22 -10.59
C ARG A 55 -24.21 31.13 -9.92
N VAL A 56 -23.14 31.57 -10.57
CA VAL A 56 -21.78 31.53 -10.03
C VAL A 56 -21.59 32.40 -8.79
N VAL A 57 -22.28 33.55 -8.71
CA VAL A 57 -22.27 34.40 -7.52
C VAL A 57 -23.05 33.73 -6.38
N LYS A 58 -24.25 33.19 -6.65
CA LYS A 58 -25.09 32.51 -5.65
C LYS A 58 -24.45 31.23 -5.09
N GLU A 59 -23.80 30.44 -5.93
CA GLU A 59 -23.14 29.18 -5.54
C GLU A 59 -21.69 29.38 -5.05
N ASN A 60 -21.26 30.63 -4.83
CA ASN A 60 -19.91 30.92 -4.36
C ASN A 60 -19.78 30.72 -2.85
N ASN A 61 -19.36 29.53 -2.42
CA ASN A 61 -19.11 29.20 -1.00
C ASN A 61 -18.07 30.11 -0.29
N LYS A 62 -17.43 31.04 -1.00
CA LYS A 62 -16.42 31.97 -0.48
C LYS A 62 -16.85 33.43 -0.57
N GLN A 63 -18.12 33.70 -0.94
CA GLN A 63 -18.72 35.03 -1.07
C GLN A 63 -17.83 36.04 -1.81
N ARG A 64 -17.18 35.61 -2.90
CA ARG A 64 -16.09 36.37 -3.53
C ARG A 64 -16.53 37.60 -4.30
N PHE A 65 -17.82 37.74 -4.55
CA PHE A 65 -18.41 38.72 -5.45
C PHE A 65 -19.72 39.27 -4.87
N THR A 66 -19.96 40.54 -5.11
CA THR A 66 -21.24 41.21 -4.85
C THR A 66 -21.83 41.64 -6.19
N LEU A 67 -23.12 41.36 -6.37
CA LEU A 67 -23.90 41.69 -7.56
C LEU A 67 -25.04 42.61 -7.13
N GLU A 68 -25.14 43.78 -7.74
CA GLU A 68 -26.10 44.82 -7.36
C GLU A 68 -26.66 45.52 -8.61
N THR A 69 -27.88 46.06 -8.50
CA THR A 69 -28.48 46.86 -9.57
C THR A 69 -28.42 48.33 -9.16
N ILE A 70 -27.59 49.10 -9.84
CA ILE A 70 -27.37 50.52 -9.59
C ILE A 70 -27.87 51.27 -10.83
N ASP A 71 -28.79 52.22 -10.65
CA ASP A 71 -29.40 53.02 -11.73
C ASP A 71 -29.97 52.18 -12.90
N GLY A 72 -30.58 51.03 -12.59
CA GLY A 72 -31.18 50.13 -13.58
C GLY A 72 -30.18 49.24 -14.32
N VAL A 73 -28.87 49.33 -14.03
CA VAL A 73 -27.82 48.51 -14.64
C VAL A 73 -27.31 47.48 -13.64
N LEU A 74 -27.19 46.22 -14.07
CA LEU A 74 -26.64 45.14 -13.26
C LEU A 74 -25.11 45.22 -13.24
N GLU A 75 -24.51 45.41 -12.06
CA GLU A 75 -23.08 45.57 -11.86
C GLU A 75 -22.52 44.51 -10.88
N ILE A 76 -21.25 44.14 -11.06
CA ILE A 76 -20.56 43.16 -10.22
C ILE A 76 -19.21 43.70 -9.74
N LYS A 77 -18.88 43.46 -8.46
CA LYS A 77 -17.56 43.74 -7.87
C LYS A 77 -16.96 42.49 -7.22
N ALA A 78 -15.64 42.49 -7.05
CA ALA A 78 -14.99 41.53 -6.16
C ALA A 78 -14.90 42.10 -4.74
N ASN A 79 -15.12 41.28 -3.72
CA ASN A 79 -15.21 41.79 -2.35
C ASN A 79 -13.83 42.01 -1.70
N GLN A 80 -12.76 41.40 -2.25
CA GLN A 80 -11.39 41.59 -1.75
C GLN A 80 -10.31 41.28 -2.78
N GLY A 81 -9.07 41.72 -2.50
CA GLY A 81 -7.85 41.28 -3.21
C GLY A 81 -7.50 42.05 -4.49
N HIS A 82 -7.96 43.29 -4.63
CA HIS A 82 -7.62 44.17 -5.76
C HIS A 82 -6.13 44.50 -5.81
N SER A 83 -5.56 44.52 -7.01
CA SER A 83 -4.28 45.15 -7.32
C SER A 83 -4.44 46.33 -8.28
N ILE A 84 -5.66 46.82 -8.46
CA ILE A 84 -6.01 47.91 -9.36
C ILE A 84 -6.02 49.20 -8.53
N PHE A 85 -5.11 50.13 -8.81
CA PHE A 85 -4.91 51.36 -8.04
C PHE A 85 -6.08 52.35 -8.09
N LYS A 86 -7.01 52.21 -9.06
CA LYS A 86 -8.23 53.04 -9.16
C LYS A 86 -9.33 52.64 -8.15
N VAL A 87 -9.23 51.49 -7.48
CA VAL A 87 -10.25 51.00 -6.54
C VAL A 87 -9.85 51.35 -5.11
N ASN A 88 -10.40 52.45 -4.59
CA ASN A 88 -9.99 53.06 -3.31
C ASN A 88 -11.10 53.12 -2.25
N GLU A 89 -12.37 52.90 -2.64
CA GLU A 89 -13.53 53.01 -1.76
C GLU A 89 -14.19 51.63 -1.56
N LEU A 90 -13.54 50.80 -0.75
CA LEU A 90 -14.16 49.57 -0.23
C LEU A 90 -14.67 49.87 1.19
N SER A 91 -15.90 49.46 1.51
CA SER A 91 -16.48 49.54 2.84
C SER A 91 -15.67 48.68 3.83
N LEU A 92 -14.67 49.29 4.46
CA LEU A 92 -13.73 48.64 5.38
C LEU A 92 -13.90 49.27 6.77
N LYS A 93 -14.12 48.43 7.79
CA LYS A 93 -14.24 48.86 9.18
C LYS A 93 -12.88 48.80 9.87
N ILE A 94 -12.49 49.85 10.57
CA ILE A 94 -11.27 49.82 11.41
C ILE A 94 -11.52 48.89 12.61
N LEU A 95 -10.57 48.00 12.89
CA LEU A 95 -10.58 47.13 14.06
C LEU A 95 -9.83 47.79 15.21
N ASP A 96 -10.55 48.17 16.27
CA ASP A 96 -9.95 48.79 17.46
C ASP A 96 -9.56 47.77 18.54
N CYS A 97 -10.29 46.68 18.65
CA CYS A 97 -10.01 45.53 19.52
C CYS A 97 -10.41 44.24 18.82
N VAL A 98 -9.79 43.11 19.18
CA VAL A 98 -10.11 41.78 18.65
C VAL A 98 -10.17 40.77 19.78
N ASP A 99 -11.19 39.91 19.76
CA ASP A 99 -11.40 38.76 20.64
C ASP A 99 -11.10 37.42 19.94
N PHE A 100 -10.51 37.49 18.74
CA PHE A 100 -10.17 36.35 17.89
C PHE A 100 -8.72 36.40 17.41
N ASP A 101 -8.15 35.23 17.09
CA ASP A 101 -6.80 35.13 16.53
C ASP A 101 -6.72 35.68 15.10
N ILE A 102 -5.69 36.48 14.82
CA ILE A 102 -5.38 36.97 13.47
C ILE A 102 -4.30 36.07 12.85
N ILE A 103 -4.68 35.26 11.86
CA ILE A 103 -3.82 34.20 11.31
C ILE A 103 -3.53 34.41 9.82
N HIS A 104 -2.26 34.31 9.43
CA HIS A 104 -1.82 34.24 8.04
C HIS A 104 -1.35 32.83 7.65
N GLY A 105 -1.87 32.28 6.55
CA GLY A 105 -1.48 30.96 6.04
C GLY A 105 -0.48 31.03 4.89
N THR A 106 0.68 30.38 5.03
CA THR A 106 1.76 30.33 4.03
C THR A 106 2.34 28.91 3.86
N TYR A 107 3.38 28.74 3.05
CA TYR A 107 4.09 27.47 2.81
C TYR A 107 5.48 27.48 3.44
N PHE A 108 6.03 26.32 3.82
CA PHE A 108 7.35 26.23 4.48
C PHE A 108 8.48 26.85 3.65
N LYS A 109 8.42 26.74 2.32
CA LYS A 109 9.43 27.33 1.43
C LYS A 109 9.55 28.86 1.52
N TYR A 110 8.54 29.55 2.04
CA TYR A 110 8.57 31.02 2.21
C TYR A 110 8.96 31.43 3.64
N TRP A 111 9.01 30.50 4.60
CA TRP A 111 9.33 30.79 5.99
C TRP A 111 10.71 31.42 6.20
N PRO A 112 11.81 30.95 5.56
CA PRO A 112 13.12 31.58 5.75
C PRO A 112 13.12 33.07 5.41
N LYS A 113 12.39 33.46 4.36
CA LYS A 113 12.28 34.85 3.91
C LYS A 113 11.36 35.67 4.81
N ILE A 114 10.22 35.12 5.23
CA ILE A 114 9.30 35.80 6.15
C ILE A 114 9.95 36.02 7.52
N LYS A 115 10.79 35.08 7.96
CA LYS A 115 11.54 35.19 9.22
C LYS A 115 12.58 36.30 9.20
N THR A 116 13.17 36.62 8.05
CA THR A 116 14.21 37.65 7.93
C THR A 116 13.66 39.02 7.53
N GLU A 117 12.63 39.06 6.68
CA GLU A 117 12.13 40.30 6.07
C GLU A 117 10.74 40.72 6.58
N GLY A 118 10.07 39.88 7.38
CA GLY A 118 8.69 40.10 7.79
C GLY A 118 7.66 39.67 6.76
N LEU A 119 6.38 39.82 7.11
CA LEU A 119 5.27 39.45 6.26
C LEU A 119 4.92 40.61 5.30
N SER A 120 4.96 40.38 3.98
CA SER A 120 4.80 41.42 2.96
C SER A 120 3.46 41.39 2.24
N ARG A 121 2.88 42.57 1.96
CA ARG A 121 1.74 42.72 1.03
C ARG A 121 2.11 42.47 -0.43
N MET A 122 3.40 42.40 -0.76
CA MET A 122 3.91 42.27 -2.13
C MET A 122 3.31 43.35 -3.06
N LYS A 123 2.71 42.95 -4.20
CA LYS A 123 2.06 43.85 -5.17
C LYS A 123 0.59 44.19 -4.84
N LYS A 124 0.09 43.79 -3.67
CA LYS A 124 -1.31 44.01 -3.27
C LYS A 124 -1.42 45.23 -2.36
N ASN A 125 -2.64 45.76 -2.23
CA ASN A 125 -2.92 46.87 -1.32
C ASN A 125 -2.81 46.44 0.17
N HIS A 126 -3.20 45.21 0.51
CA HIS A 126 -3.21 44.69 1.89
C HIS A 126 -2.75 43.22 2.00
N ILE A 127 -2.17 42.86 3.15
CA ILE A 127 -1.99 41.48 3.64
C ILE A 127 -3.33 40.98 4.19
N HIS A 128 -3.66 39.72 3.92
CA HIS A 128 -4.93 39.12 4.30
C HIS A 128 -4.74 38.10 5.41
N PHE A 129 -5.63 38.12 6.40
CA PHE A 129 -5.67 37.25 7.56
C PHE A 129 -7.06 36.65 7.75
N ALA A 130 -7.13 35.53 8.46
CA ALA A 130 -8.39 34.94 8.93
C ALA A 130 -8.54 35.12 10.43
N LYS A 131 -9.79 35.14 10.89
CA LYS A 131 -10.22 35.25 12.29
C LYS A 131 -10.22 33.87 12.96
N GLY A 132 -9.06 33.25 13.10
CA GLY A 132 -8.91 31.92 13.70
C GLY A 132 -9.01 30.75 12.70
N LEU A 133 -8.61 29.55 13.16
CA LEU A 133 -8.53 28.34 12.32
C LEU A 133 -9.89 27.78 11.89
N ASN A 134 -10.97 28.16 12.57
CA ASN A 134 -12.34 27.71 12.30
C ASN A 134 -13.01 28.51 11.16
N PHE A 135 -12.47 29.66 10.77
CA PHE A 135 -13.04 30.54 9.75
C PHE A 135 -12.28 30.37 8.41
N ILE A 136 -12.94 29.74 7.42
CA ILE A 136 -12.35 29.37 6.12
C ILE A 136 -12.08 30.61 5.22
N ASN A 137 -12.67 31.76 5.54
CA ASN A 137 -12.56 32.99 4.76
C ASN A 137 -11.21 33.66 5.04
N GLY A 138 -10.31 33.62 4.04
CA GLY A 138 -8.99 34.26 4.10
C GLY A 138 -7.80 33.29 4.08
N LEU A 139 -7.97 32.04 4.56
CA LEU A 139 -6.91 31.02 4.59
C LEU A 139 -6.89 30.12 3.35
N ARG A 140 -5.69 29.77 2.90
CA ARG A 140 -5.49 28.80 1.82
C ARG A 140 -5.57 27.39 2.39
N GLN A 141 -6.49 26.55 1.90
CA GLN A 141 -6.65 25.14 2.33
C GLN A 141 -5.40 24.27 2.20
N SER A 142 -4.41 24.72 1.43
CA SER A 142 -3.13 24.06 1.24
C SER A 142 -1.97 24.76 1.94
N ALA A 143 -2.22 25.74 2.81
CA ALA A 143 -1.17 26.31 3.66
C ALA A 143 -0.54 25.23 4.55
N GLU A 144 0.78 25.28 4.70
CA GLU A 144 1.58 24.33 5.48
C GLU A 144 2.08 24.95 6.79
N LEU A 145 2.05 26.28 6.88
CA LEU A 145 2.50 27.07 8.02
C LEU A 145 1.47 28.17 8.32
N PHE A 146 1.15 28.36 9.60
CA PHE A 146 0.29 29.44 10.08
C PHE A 146 1.09 30.41 10.94
N ILE A 147 0.96 31.70 10.66
CA ILE A 147 1.62 32.79 11.37
C ILE A 147 0.55 33.55 12.13
N TYR A 148 0.68 33.57 13.46
CA TYR A 148 -0.22 34.31 14.35
C TYR A 148 0.32 35.72 14.55
N ILE A 149 -0.55 36.71 14.41
CA ILE A 149 -0.21 38.12 14.63
C ILE A 149 -0.69 38.53 16.02
N ASN A 150 0.23 39.08 16.83
CA ASN A 150 -0.14 39.71 18.09
C ASN A 150 -0.74 41.09 17.81
N PHE A 151 -2.08 41.18 17.83
CA PHE A 151 -2.80 42.40 17.49
C PHE A 151 -2.44 43.60 18.38
N GLY A 152 -2.30 43.39 19.69
CA GLY A 152 -1.98 44.47 20.65
C GLY A 152 -0.65 45.14 20.32
N ARG A 153 0.40 44.34 20.12
CA ARG A 153 1.72 44.87 19.74
C ARG A 153 1.75 45.47 18.34
N ALA A 154 1.08 44.83 17.38
CA ALA A 154 1.00 45.36 16.03
C ALA A 154 0.31 46.75 15.99
N LYS A 155 -0.66 46.99 16.89
CA LYS A 155 -1.31 48.29 17.05
C LYS A 155 -0.38 49.33 17.70
N GLU A 156 0.39 48.94 18.72
CA GLU A 156 1.43 49.78 19.34
C GLU A 156 2.52 50.19 18.31
N ASP A 157 2.85 49.29 17.39
CA ASP A 157 3.77 49.55 16.26
C ASP A 157 3.14 50.41 15.14
N GLY A 158 1.92 50.95 15.35
CA GLY A 158 1.22 51.85 14.42
C GLY A 158 0.56 51.16 13.22
N LEU A 159 0.39 49.84 13.24
CA LEU A 159 -0.27 49.10 12.16
C LEU A 159 -1.79 49.15 12.30
N ILE A 160 -2.48 49.50 11.21
CA ILE A 160 -3.94 49.55 11.15
C ILE A 160 -4.46 48.25 10.54
N PHE A 161 -5.36 47.58 11.26
CA PHE A 161 -6.10 46.44 10.76
C PHE A 161 -7.53 46.86 10.41
N LEU A 162 -7.97 46.41 9.25
CA LEU A 162 -9.28 46.69 8.67
C LEU A 162 -10.03 45.37 8.48
N GLU A 163 -11.35 45.42 8.61
CA GLU A 163 -12.24 44.30 8.32
C GLU A 163 -13.07 44.59 7.08
N SER A 164 -13.15 43.61 6.18
CA SER A 164 -14.05 43.63 5.02
C SER A 164 -15.42 43.02 5.35
N GLU A 165 -16.43 43.33 4.52
CA GLU A 165 -17.81 42.80 4.63
C GLU A 165 -17.92 41.26 4.64
N ASN A 166 -16.86 40.53 4.29
CA ASN A 166 -16.80 39.05 4.30
C ASN A 166 -15.97 38.48 5.47
N ASP A 167 -15.84 39.22 6.57
CA ASP A 167 -15.08 38.87 7.78
C ASP A 167 -13.57 38.63 7.58
N VAL A 168 -13.00 39.06 6.45
CA VAL A 168 -11.55 38.96 6.20
C VAL A 168 -10.84 40.18 6.79
N VAL A 169 -9.81 39.91 7.58
CA VAL A 169 -8.97 40.93 8.22
C VAL A 169 -7.84 41.32 7.27
N LEU A 170 -7.58 42.62 7.14
CA LEU A 170 -6.66 43.24 6.18
C LEU A 170 -5.70 44.19 6.89
N CYS A 171 -4.43 44.18 6.53
CA CYS A 171 -3.44 45.15 7.03
C CYS A 171 -2.58 45.67 5.87
N ALA A 172 -2.36 46.98 5.79
CA ALA A 172 -1.51 47.58 4.77
C ALA A 172 0.00 47.36 5.05
N GLY A 173 0.35 46.95 6.27
CA GLY A 173 1.73 46.95 6.76
C GLY A 173 2.23 48.36 7.06
N ASN A 174 3.51 48.46 7.45
CA ASN A 174 4.18 49.73 7.73
C ASN A 174 4.42 50.56 6.44
N SER A 175 5.19 51.65 6.52
CA SER A 175 5.53 52.50 5.35
C SER A 175 6.19 51.76 4.19
N LYS A 176 6.75 50.56 4.43
CA LYS A 176 7.34 49.65 3.43
C LYS A 176 6.40 48.52 3.00
N GLY A 177 5.17 48.45 3.54
CA GLY A 177 4.19 47.40 3.25
C GLY A 177 4.48 46.06 3.91
N LEU A 178 5.17 46.07 5.06
CA LEU A 178 5.61 44.89 5.80
C LEU A 178 5.03 44.87 7.22
N ILE A 179 4.91 43.67 7.79
CA ILE A 179 4.78 43.43 9.23
C ILE A 179 6.08 42.77 9.69
N GLU A 180 6.89 43.51 10.45
CA GLU A 180 8.25 43.09 10.83
C GLU A 180 8.21 42.03 11.92
N THR A 181 9.20 41.12 11.90
CA THR A 181 9.37 40.07 12.90
C THR A 181 10.31 40.54 14.00
N ASN A 182 9.83 41.39 14.91
CA ASN A 182 10.64 41.78 16.07
C ASN A 182 10.70 40.65 17.10
N SER A 183 11.90 40.37 17.59
CA SER A 183 12.39 39.18 18.30
C SER A 183 11.71 38.78 19.62
N ASN A 184 10.56 39.37 19.98
CA ASN A 184 9.92 39.18 21.29
C ASN A 184 8.48 38.65 21.24
N HIS A 185 7.99 38.14 20.10
CA HIS A 185 6.70 37.44 20.07
C HIS A 185 6.86 36.08 20.79
N GLN A 186 6.34 35.98 22.01
CA GLN A 186 6.38 34.76 22.82
C GLN A 186 5.68 33.61 22.10
N HIS A 187 6.39 32.48 21.98
CA HIS A 187 5.80 31.18 21.71
C HIS A 187 5.48 30.53 23.06
N GLN A 188 4.22 30.13 23.28
CA GLN A 188 3.82 29.44 24.50
C GLN A 188 3.45 27.98 24.18
N ASP A 189 4.19 27.06 24.79
CA ASP A 189 3.93 25.62 24.79
C ASP A 189 2.90 25.31 25.88
N ALA A 190 1.71 24.88 25.50
CA ALA A 190 0.65 24.50 26.44
C ALA A 190 0.86 23.05 26.93
N ARG A 191 1.82 22.82 27.82
CA ARG A 191 1.87 21.65 28.71
C ARG A 191 2.58 22.00 30.02
N SER A 192 1.85 22.55 30.97
CA SER A 192 2.17 22.42 32.39
C SER A 192 0.89 22.66 33.17
N GLU A 193 0.22 21.57 33.55
CA GLU A 193 -0.11 21.29 34.95
C GLU A 193 -0.89 19.97 35.10
N GLN A 194 -0.57 19.28 36.19
CA GLN A 194 -1.29 18.18 36.85
C GLN A 194 -1.35 16.79 36.19
N SER A 195 -0.52 15.87 36.68
CA SER A 195 -0.96 14.96 37.76
C SER A 195 0.14 13.95 38.13
N SER A 196 0.29 13.79 39.43
CA SER A 196 1.15 12.86 40.15
C SER A 196 0.58 11.44 40.12
N TYR A 197 1.39 10.46 39.68
CA TYR A 197 1.27 9.06 40.09
C TYR A 197 2.66 8.44 40.16
N GLU A 198 3.03 8.00 41.36
CA GLU A 198 4.23 7.23 41.65
C GLU A 198 4.10 5.78 41.16
N GLY A 199 5.26 5.18 40.85
CA GLY A 199 5.41 3.72 40.82
C GLY A 199 5.64 3.10 39.45
N ASN A 200 6.88 3.18 38.92
CA ASN A 200 7.64 2.00 38.46
C ASN A 200 9.02 2.43 37.91
N GLN A 201 10.07 1.77 38.40
CA GLN A 201 11.47 2.05 38.10
C GLN A 201 11.77 1.93 36.59
N HIS A 202 12.01 3.07 35.92
CA HIS A 202 12.46 3.13 34.53
C HIS A 202 13.68 4.04 34.34
N TYR A 203 14.55 3.63 33.41
CA TYR A 203 15.80 4.26 32.98
C TYR A 203 15.65 5.77 32.65
N LEU A 204 16.65 6.57 33.04
CA LEU A 204 16.64 8.04 32.94
C LEU A 204 17.50 8.55 31.75
N PRO A 205 16.91 9.14 30.70
CA PRO A 205 17.62 9.63 29.50
C PRO A 205 18.68 10.72 29.74
N GLY A 206 18.64 11.44 30.87
CA GLY A 206 19.53 12.57 31.13
C GLY A 206 21.00 12.23 31.43
N LYS A 207 21.33 10.96 31.68
CA LYS A 207 22.65 10.50 32.14
C LYS A 207 23.45 9.71 31.10
N SER A 208 22.94 9.59 29.88
CA SER A 208 23.53 8.70 28.85
C SER A 208 23.92 9.45 27.57
N VAL A 209 24.99 8.99 26.94
CA VAL A 209 25.54 9.48 25.68
C VAL A 209 25.86 8.32 24.73
N CYS A 210 25.64 8.54 23.44
CA CYS A 210 25.94 7.59 22.37
C CYS A 210 27.05 8.16 21.47
N VAL A 211 28.04 7.33 21.14
CA VAL A 211 29.02 7.63 20.09
C VAL A 211 28.60 6.86 18.84
N ALA A 212 28.26 7.59 17.76
CA ALA A 212 27.88 7.02 16.49
C ALA A 212 28.18 7.97 15.31
N PRO A 213 28.85 7.49 14.24
CA PRO A 213 29.51 6.17 14.13
C PRO A 213 30.75 6.07 15.05
N LEU A 214 31.21 4.85 15.34
CA LEU A 214 32.48 4.63 16.03
C LEU A 214 33.65 5.18 15.16
N PRO A 215 34.68 5.79 15.78
CA PRO A 215 35.88 6.24 15.07
C PRO A 215 36.57 5.05 14.42
N LYS A 216 37.15 5.23 13.23
CA LYS A 216 37.70 4.12 12.44
C LYS A 216 39.09 3.72 12.89
N ASN A 217 39.86 4.69 13.37
CA ASN A 217 41.28 4.53 13.74
C ASN A 217 41.49 4.48 15.27
N VAL A 218 40.42 4.31 16.06
CA VAL A 218 40.48 4.26 17.52
C VAL A 218 39.80 2.98 18.00
N SER A 219 40.46 2.21 18.85
CA SER A 219 39.86 1.01 19.43
C SER A 219 38.71 1.38 20.38
N VAL A 220 37.74 0.47 20.55
CA VAL A 220 36.62 0.69 21.47
C VAL A 220 37.11 0.88 22.91
N GLU A 221 38.19 0.21 23.29
CA GLU A 221 38.81 0.34 24.62
C GLU A 221 39.46 1.70 24.83
N GLU A 222 40.19 2.22 23.84
CA GLU A 222 40.76 3.58 23.90
C GLU A 222 39.66 4.65 23.97
N LEU A 223 38.59 4.50 23.19
CA LEU A 223 37.44 5.41 23.21
C LEU A 223 36.74 5.41 24.57
N VAL A 224 36.52 4.23 25.16
CA VAL A 224 35.92 4.10 26.50
C VAL A 224 36.83 4.67 27.57
N ASN A 225 38.14 4.43 27.50
CA ASN A 225 39.10 4.96 28.45
C ASN A 225 39.18 6.49 28.39
N TYR A 226 39.14 7.07 27.19
CA TYR A 226 39.02 8.52 27.02
C TYR A 226 37.73 9.05 27.66
N LEU A 227 36.59 8.40 27.42
CA LEU A 227 35.30 8.85 27.96
C LEU A 227 35.19 8.68 29.49
N ARG A 228 35.92 7.74 30.09
CA ARG A 228 36.02 7.58 31.56
C ARG A 228 36.79 8.72 32.24
N GLN A 229 37.67 9.43 31.53
CA GLN A 229 38.39 10.58 32.11
C GLN A 229 37.45 11.73 32.52
N PHE A 230 36.26 11.80 31.93
CA PHE A 230 35.26 12.83 32.23
C PHE A 230 34.37 12.46 33.42
N GLY A 231 34.44 11.23 33.92
CA GLY A 231 33.83 10.81 35.18
C GLY A 231 33.39 9.34 35.21
N THR A 232 32.80 8.92 36.32
CA THR A 232 32.50 7.50 36.58
C THR A 232 31.38 6.98 35.67
N VAL A 233 31.72 6.02 34.82
CA VAL A 233 30.78 5.31 33.95
C VAL A 233 30.05 4.23 34.76
N LYS A 234 28.72 4.32 34.78
CA LYS A 234 27.81 3.37 35.44
C LYS A 234 27.59 2.12 34.59
N ARG A 235 27.42 2.31 33.26
CA ARG A 235 27.15 1.23 32.31
C ARG A 235 27.68 1.59 30.93
N GLN A 236 28.18 0.60 30.20
CA GLN A 236 28.54 0.74 28.79
C GLN A 236 27.98 -0.43 27.97
N GLN A 237 27.56 -0.18 26.73
CA GLN A 237 27.03 -1.20 25.82
C GLN A 237 27.49 -0.95 24.38
N LEU A 238 28.15 -1.93 23.78
CA LEU A 238 28.56 -1.89 22.37
C LEU A 238 27.48 -2.51 21.48
N PHE A 239 27.19 -1.84 20.36
CA PHE A 239 26.24 -2.28 19.34
C PHE A 239 26.94 -2.50 18.01
N LYS A 240 27.49 -3.71 17.80
CA LYS A 240 28.26 -4.07 16.60
C LYS A 240 27.48 -3.88 15.29
N ARG A 241 26.18 -4.18 15.28
CA ARG A 241 25.28 -4.03 14.11
C ARG A 241 25.04 -2.57 13.70
N TRP A 242 25.21 -1.63 14.63
CA TRP A 242 24.90 -0.21 14.44
C TRP A 242 26.14 0.69 14.51
N ASN A 243 27.33 0.08 14.53
CA ASN A 243 28.64 0.74 14.70
C ASN A 243 28.62 1.88 15.74
N SER A 244 28.10 1.58 16.93
CA SER A 244 27.92 2.58 18.00
C SER A 244 28.16 1.99 19.40
N ILE A 245 28.51 2.86 20.35
CA ILE A 245 28.66 2.52 21.77
C ILE A 245 27.89 3.52 22.64
N TRP A 246 27.21 2.99 23.66
CA TRP A 246 26.45 3.78 24.63
C TRP A 246 27.17 3.77 25.97
N ILE A 247 27.22 4.93 26.61
CA ILE A 247 27.83 5.15 27.92
C ILE A 247 26.86 5.91 28.82
N GLU A 248 26.56 5.34 29.98
CA GLU A 248 25.77 5.95 31.04
C GLU A 248 26.68 6.38 32.19
N TYR A 249 26.59 7.63 32.62
CA TYR A 249 27.34 8.19 33.74
C TYR A 249 26.48 8.23 35.01
N ASN A 250 27.13 8.32 36.18
CA ASN A 250 26.41 8.49 37.45
C ASN A 250 25.75 9.87 37.60
N ASP A 251 26.35 10.91 36.99
CA ASP A 251 25.88 12.31 37.03
C ASP A 251 25.54 12.82 35.61
N SER A 252 24.36 13.44 35.47
CA SER A 252 23.89 14.06 34.22
C SER A 252 24.69 15.30 33.82
N LYS A 253 25.30 16.02 34.77
CA LYS A 253 26.11 17.22 34.49
C LYS A 253 27.33 16.92 33.61
N LEU A 254 27.87 15.70 33.72
CA LEU A 254 29.00 15.25 32.91
C LEU A 254 28.64 15.10 31.43
N VAL A 255 27.40 14.70 31.13
CA VAL A 255 26.89 14.63 29.76
C VAL A 255 26.78 16.03 29.17
N ASP A 256 26.40 17.04 29.95
CA ASP A 256 26.37 18.44 29.49
C ASP A 256 27.77 18.97 29.15
N ILE A 257 28.78 18.65 29.98
CA ILE A 257 30.18 19.03 29.75
C ILE A 257 30.76 18.35 28.51
N LEU A 258 30.45 17.07 28.31
CA LEU A 258 30.87 16.31 27.11
C LEU A 258 30.23 16.85 25.82
N MET A 259 29.04 17.44 25.92
CA MET A 259 28.32 18.00 24.77
C MET A 259 28.64 19.47 24.52
N SER A 260 29.24 20.18 25.48
CA SER A 260 29.52 21.62 25.36
C SER A 260 30.76 21.95 24.51
N ARG A 261 31.57 20.95 24.16
CA ARG A 261 32.77 21.11 23.32
C ARG A 261 32.95 19.95 22.36
N SER A 262 33.68 20.19 21.27
CA SER A 262 34.07 19.12 20.34
C SER A 262 35.22 18.31 20.93
N HIS A 263 35.13 16.99 20.84
CA HIS A 263 36.14 16.05 21.33
C HIS A 263 36.87 15.39 20.15
N TRP A 264 38.19 15.24 20.29
CA TRP A 264 39.06 14.64 19.29
C TRP A 264 39.96 13.60 19.95
N LEU A 265 40.15 12.47 19.29
CA LEU A 265 40.99 11.38 19.74
C LEU A 265 41.68 10.76 18.53
N ALA A 266 43.01 10.62 18.59
CA ALA A 266 43.86 10.19 17.46
C ALA A 266 43.60 10.98 16.16
N ASN A 267 43.45 12.31 16.25
CA ASN A 267 43.10 13.21 15.15
C ASN A 267 41.76 12.94 14.45
N GLU A 268 40.91 12.07 15.00
CA GLU A 268 39.52 11.89 14.58
C GLU A 268 38.55 12.58 15.55
N LYS A 269 37.54 13.25 14.99
CA LYS A 269 36.49 13.89 15.78
C LYS A 269 35.53 12.83 16.33
N ILE A 270 35.36 12.78 17.65
CA ILE A 270 34.40 11.89 18.30
C ILE A 270 32.98 12.47 18.16
N CYS A 271 32.10 11.71 17.49
CA CYS A 271 30.70 12.10 17.28
C CYS A 271 29.81 11.73 18.48
N LEU A 272 29.78 12.58 19.50
CA LEU A 272 28.95 12.43 20.70
C LEU A 272 27.50 12.89 20.45
N ARG A 273 26.53 12.10 20.91
CA ARG A 273 25.10 12.35 20.77
C ARG A 273 24.39 12.14 22.10
N ARG A 274 23.65 13.14 22.58
CA ARG A 274 22.82 13.01 23.79
C ARG A 274 21.63 12.08 23.50
N LEU A 275 21.38 11.10 24.38
CA LEU A 275 20.13 10.34 24.33
C LEU A 275 19.01 11.18 24.93
N LYS A 276 18.18 11.82 24.10
CA LYS A 276 17.06 12.64 24.56
C LYS A 276 15.77 11.81 24.67
N LYS A 277 14.97 12.12 25.69
CA LYS A 277 13.57 11.68 25.81
C LYS A 277 12.80 12.34 24.68
N ASN A 278 12.14 11.54 23.85
CA ASN A 278 11.39 11.94 22.67
C ASN A 278 12.26 12.58 21.57
N GLY A 279 12.04 12.12 20.34
CA GLY A 279 12.86 12.47 19.19
C GLY A 279 12.69 13.91 18.76
N GLU A 280 13.81 14.57 18.44
CA GLU A 280 13.93 15.46 17.28
C GLU A 280 15.40 15.61 16.81
N ASN A 281 15.58 15.19 15.56
CA ASN A 281 16.54 15.54 14.51
C ASN A 281 18.08 15.50 14.71
N PHE A 282 18.69 14.51 14.04
CA PHE A 282 20.02 14.61 13.45
C PHE A 282 20.01 15.58 12.26
N GLY A 283 20.47 16.81 12.47
CA GLY A 283 20.87 17.71 11.39
C GLY A 283 22.17 17.22 10.77
N VAL A 284 22.18 17.01 9.45
CA VAL A 284 23.39 16.84 8.66
C VAL A 284 23.77 18.22 8.13
N ASP A 285 24.83 18.80 8.69
CA ASP A 285 25.46 19.97 8.12
C ASP A 285 26.19 19.60 6.83
N LYS A 286 25.89 20.36 5.77
CA LYS A 286 26.67 20.38 4.54
C LYS A 286 27.92 21.22 4.78
N ALA A 287 29.09 20.58 4.82
CA ALA A 287 30.34 21.24 4.45
C ALA A 287 31.35 20.22 3.93
N GLN A 288 32.04 20.64 2.87
CA GLN A 288 33.25 20.04 2.25
C GLN A 288 33.03 18.86 1.30
N GLN A 289 32.65 19.24 0.08
CA GLN A 289 33.24 18.68 -1.13
C GLN A 289 34.77 18.81 -1.05
N GLN A 290 35.48 17.68 -1.07
CA GLN A 290 36.76 17.58 -1.73
C GLN A 290 36.78 16.27 -2.53
N LYS A 291 37.06 16.43 -3.82
CA LYS A 291 37.36 15.38 -4.78
C LYS A 291 38.50 14.53 -4.21
N ASP A 292 38.39 13.21 -4.29
CA ASP A 292 39.39 12.38 -4.97
C ASP A 292 38.92 10.92 -5.14
N THR A 293 38.98 10.49 -6.40
CA THR A 293 39.13 9.13 -6.95
C THR A 293 38.48 7.94 -6.22
N VAL A 294 37.28 7.54 -6.68
CA VAL A 294 36.71 6.21 -6.44
C VAL A 294 36.99 5.31 -7.66
N PRO A 295 37.70 4.18 -7.51
CA PRO A 295 37.78 3.14 -8.54
C PRO A 295 36.40 2.52 -8.77
N LYS A 296 36.00 2.45 -10.04
CA LYS A 296 34.85 1.69 -10.53
C LYS A 296 35.02 0.20 -10.19
N GLY A 297 33.95 -0.42 -9.71
CA GLY A 297 33.81 -1.87 -9.79
C GLY A 297 33.21 -2.53 -8.56
N THR A 298 31.90 -2.37 -8.34
CA THR A 298 31.01 -3.49 -8.03
C THR A 298 29.57 -3.03 -8.08
N GLU A 299 28.82 -3.67 -8.97
CA GLU A 299 27.41 -3.42 -9.24
C GLU A 299 26.57 -3.72 -7.99
N ASN A 300 25.66 -2.80 -7.67
CA ASN A 300 24.53 -3.06 -6.79
C ASN A 300 23.62 -4.09 -7.47
N LYS A 301 23.83 -5.37 -7.15
CA LYS A 301 22.76 -6.37 -7.22
C LYS A 301 21.56 -5.82 -6.46
N ASN A 302 20.38 -5.88 -7.08
CA ASN A 302 19.12 -5.82 -6.34
C ASN A 302 19.14 -6.99 -5.34
N LEU A 303 19.54 -6.72 -4.10
CA LEU A 303 19.28 -7.62 -2.98
C LEU A 303 17.76 -7.57 -2.77
N GLU A 304 17.06 -8.59 -3.27
CA GLU A 304 15.78 -8.97 -2.66
C GLU A 304 16.06 -9.09 -1.15
N GLU A 305 15.26 -8.43 -0.29
CA GLU A 305 15.35 -8.62 1.16
C GLU A 305 15.09 -10.11 1.43
N GLU A 306 16.15 -10.93 1.54
CA GLU A 306 16.07 -12.36 1.78
C GLU A 306 15.40 -12.65 3.14
N ASP A 307 14.45 -13.59 3.16
CA ASP A 307 13.67 -14.01 4.34
C ASP A 307 14.60 -14.55 5.47
N PRO A 308 14.79 -13.84 6.59
CA PRO A 308 15.68 -14.17 7.69
C PRO A 308 15.23 -15.39 8.51
N ILE A 309 13.96 -15.79 8.44
CA ILE A 309 13.46 -17.02 9.10
C ILE A 309 13.28 -18.18 8.11
N SER A 310 13.77 -18.03 6.88
CA SER A 310 13.83 -19.13 5.91
C SER A 310 14.61 -20.32 6.48
N TYR A 311 14.16 -21.52 6.14
CA TYR A 311 14.78 -22.75 6.62
C TYR A 311 16.27 -22.80 6.31
N ASP A 312 16.68 -22.39 5.11
CA ASP A 312 18.08 -22.37 4.69
C ASP A 312 19.00 -21.54 5.62
N ARG A 313 18.46 -20.50 6.26
CA ARG A 313 19.20 -19.65 7.20
C ARG A 313 19.22 -20.18 8.62
N ILE A 314 18.17 -20.88 9.05
CA ILE A 314 18.01 -21.30 10.45
C ILE A 314 18.25 -22.79 10.68
N LYS A 315 18.37 -23.61 9.64
CA LYS A 315 18.55 -25.07 9.75
C LYS A 315 19.74 -25.45 10.62
N ASN A 316 20.88 -24.75 10.48
CA ASN A 316 22.08 -24.99 11.27
C ASN A 316 21.86 -24.83 12.79
N VAL A 317 20.79 -24.13 13.22
CA VAL A 317 20.46 -23.87 14.62
C VAL A 317 19.95 -25.14 15.32
N PHE A 318 19.35 -26.08 14.58
CA PHE A 318 18.78 -27.31 15.15
C PHE A 318 19.19 -28.60 14.42
N GLU A 319 19.92 -28.52 13.31
CA GLU A 319 20.41 -29.69 12.55
C GLU A 319 21.32 -30.61 13.38
N ASN A 320 22.19 -30.03 14.22
CA ASN A 320 23.11 -30.79 15.08
C ASN A 320 22.52 -31.10 16.47
N VAL A 321 21.25 -30.77 16.69
CA VAL A 321 20.57 -30.99 17.97
C VAL A 321 19.78 -32.29 17.89
N VAL A 322 20.06 -33.20 18.82
CA VAL A 322 19.52 -34.57 18.80
C VAL A 322 18.07 -34.61 19.26
N THR A 323 17.81 -34.20 20.50
CA THR A 323 16.50 -34.41 21.13
C THR A 323 15.45 -33.42 20.63
N PHE A 324 14.21 -33.89 20.45
CA PHE A 324 13.10 -33.07 19.95
C PHE A 324 12.89 -31.77 20.73
N ASP A 325 12.91 -31.82 22.06
CA ASP A 325 12.67 -30.63 22.90
C ASP A 325 13.73 -29.55 22.69
N ASN A 326 15.00 -29.97 22.55
CA ASN A 326 16.10 -29.04 22.28
C ASN A 326 16.02 -28.49 20.85
N GLN A 327 15.64 -29.31 19.86
CA GLN A 327 15.41 -28.85 18.49
C GLN A 327 14.29 -27.81 18.43
N MET A 328 13.17 -28.07 19.12
CA MET A 328 12.04 -27.18 19.19
C MET A 328 12.41 -25.87 19.89
N ALA A 329 13.10 -25.91 21.03
CA ALA A 329 13.56 -24.73 21.73
C ALA A 329 14.48 -23.87 20.83
N ALA A 330 15.41 -24.51 20.13
CA ALA A 330 16.33 -23.87 19.21
C ALA A 330 15.59 -23.19 18.03
N LEU A 331 14.63 -23.90 17.41
CA LEU A 331 13.78 -23.35 16.35
C LEU A 331 12.95 -22.16 16.85
N LEU A 332 12.25 -22.31 17.97
CA LEU A 332 11.38 -21.26 18.52
C LEU A 332 12.19 -20.01 18.86
N ASN A 333 13.37 -20.15 19.48
CA ASN A 333 14.27 -19.03 19.77
C ASN A 333 14.75 -18.30 18.50
N ALA A 334 14.94 -19.03 17.39
CA ALA A 334 15.32 -18.45 16.11
C ALA A 334 14.17 -17.61 15.52
N VAL A 335 12.92 -18.07 15.61
CA VAL A 335 11.79 -17.49 14.86
C VAL A 335 10.87 -16.55 15.66
N GLN A 336 10.76 -16.72 16.99
CA GLN A 336 9.79 -16.01 17.82
C GLN A 336 10.26 -14.61 18.24
N LEU A 337 9.32 -13.70 18.49
CA LEU A 337 9.63 -12.40 19.11
C LEU A 337 9.91 -12.58 20.60
N THR A 338 10.99 -11.99 21.09
CA THR A 338 11.26 -11.90 22.53
C THR A 338 10.36 -10.86 23.21
N GLU A 339 10.14 -10.98 24.52
CA GLU A 339 9.36 -9.97 25.29
C GLU A 339 9.97 -8.57 25.17
N PHE A 340 11.30 -8.49 25.17
CA PHE A 340 12.03 -7.24 24.97
C PHE A 340 11.76 -6.63 23.59
N GLU A 341 11.75 -7.45 22.53
CA GLU A 341 11.41 -6.98 21.17
C GLU A 341 9.95 -6.54 21.07
N LEU A 342 9.02 -7.24 21.71
CA LEU A 342 7.61 -6.83 21.77
C LEU A 342 7.48 -5.46 22.47
N ALA A 343 8.14 -5.28 23.61
CA ALA A 343 8.12 -4.04 24.37
C ALA A 343 8.74 -2.86 23.61
N THR A 344 9.90 -3.06 22.99
CA THR A 344 10.67 -1.97 22.37
C THR A 344 10.27 -1.69 20.92
N ARG A 345 9.89 -2.71 20.14
CA ARG A 345 9.58 -2.55 18.70
C ARG A 345 8.10 -2.32 18.43
N TYR A 346 7.21 -2.97 19.19
CA TYR A 346 5.77 -3.01 18.87
C TYR A 346 4.91 -2.17 19.81
N ASN A 347 5.15 -2.18 21.13
CA ASN A 347 4.26 -1.50 22.10
C ASN A 347 4.23 0.02 21.92
N VAL A 348 5.35 0.62 21.52
CA VAL A 348 5.46 2.08 21.32
C VAL A 348 4.63 2.57 20.13
N ILE A 349 4.37 1.71 19.14
CA ILE A 349 3.74 2.10 17.86
C ILE A 349 2.32 2.63 18.12
N CYS A 350 1.49 1.90 18.86
CA CYS A 350 0.10 2.32 19.14
C CYS A 350 0.04 3.70 19.83
N THR A 351 0.85 3.92 20.86
CA THR A 351 0.91 5.22 21.55
C THR A 351 1.26 6.35 20.59
N HIS A 352 2.25 6.16 19.71
CA HIS A 352 2.62 7.18 18.74
C HIS A 352 1.54 7.39 17.68
N LEU A 353 0.85 6.34 17.23
CA LEU A 353 -0.27 6.49 16.30
C LEU A 353 -1.43 7.26 16.95
N ASP A 354 -1.75 6.97 18.22
CA ASP A 354 -2.75 7.72 18.98
C ASP A 354 -2.39 9.21 19.01
N GLU A 355 -1.15 9.55 19.36
CA GLU A 355 -0.67 10.93 19.42
C GLU A 355 -0.72 11.62 18.05
N ILE A 356 -0.21 10.96 16.99
CA ILE A 356 -0.18 11.52 15.63
C ILE A 356 -1.59 11.82 15.13
N PHE A 357 -2.52 10.89 15.36
CA PHE A 357 -3.88 10.99 14.81
C PHE A 357 -4.85 11.72 15.73
N SER A 358 -4.51 11.98 17.00
CA SER A 358 -5.32 12.75 17.94
C SER A 358 -5.72 14.14 17.42
N SER A 359 -4.81 14.82 16.72
CA SER A 359 -5.07 16.13 16.11
C SER A 359 -6.20 16.10 15.07
N MET A 360 -6.39 14.94 14.42
CA MET A 360 -7.40 14.73 13.39
C MET A 360 -8.66 14.07 13.94
N PHE A 361 -8.50 13.18 14.92
CA PHE A 361 -9.51 12.36 15.57
C PHE A 361 -9.27 12.43 17.08
N PRO A 362 -9.82 13.43 17.79
CA PRO A 362 -9.47 13.69 19.20
C PRO A 362 -9.71 12.52 20.15
N GLN A 363 -10.65 11.63 19.80
CA GLN A 363 -11.00 10.44 20.58
C GLN A 363 -10.40 9.16 20.00
N CYS A 364 -9.45 9.24 19.06
CA CYS A 364 -8.93 8.02 18.45
C CYS A 364 -8.12 7.20 19.44
N LYS A 365 -8.26 5.88 19.31
CA LYS A 365 -7.49 4.91 20.08
C LYS A 365 -7.11 3.73 19.20
N THR A 366 -5.86 3.31 19.29
CA THR A 366 -5.32 2.17 18.58
C THR A 366 -5.22 0.95 19.48
N TYR A 367 -5.54 -0.19 18.91
CA TYR A 367 -5.54 -1.49 19.57
C TYR A 367 -4.81 -2.48 18.68
N LYS A 368 -3.84 -3.19 19.26
CA LYS A 368 -3.16 -4.29 18.58
C LYS A 368 -4.14 -5.45 18.46
N PHE A 369 -4.04 -6.21 17.38
CA PHE A 369 -4.68 -7.51 17.26
C PHE A 369 -3.80 -8.45 16.43
N GLY A 370 -4.33 -9.57 15.97
CA GLY A 370 -3.63 -10.52 15.12
C GLY A 370 -2.64 -11.39 15.88
N SER A 371 -1.62 -11.88 15.17
CA SER A 371 -0.67 -12.84 15.74
C SER A 371 0.13 -12.29 16.91
N THR A 372 0.30 -10.97 17.00
CA THR A 372 1.05 -10.32 18.07
C THR A 372 0.31 -10.41 19.41
N VAL A 373 -1.01 -10.22 19.40
CA VAL A 373 -1.84 -10.38 20.60
C VAL A 373 -2.09 -11.85 20.92
N ALA A 374 -2.29 -12.69 19.90
CA ALA A 374 -2.40 -14.14 20.08
C ALA A 374 -1.09 -14.79 20.60
N GLN A 375 0.00 -14.03 20.67
CA GLN A 375 1.35 -14.49 21.02
C GLN A 375 1.90 -15.59 20.08
N LEU A 376 1.46 -15.56 18.83
CA LEU A 376 1.86 -16.49 17.76
C LEU A 376 2.68 -15.78 16.66
N SER A 377 3.23 -14.59 16.91
CA SER A 377 4.02 -13.82 15.94
C SER A 377 5.45 -14.32 15.79
N PHE A 378 5.93 -14.34 14.55
CA PHE A 378 7.36 -14.47 14.23
C PHE A 378 8.04 -13.09 14.13
N LYS A 379 9.38 -13.04 14.16
CA LYS A 379 10.19 -11.79 14.14
C LYS A 379 9.88 -10.81 13.00
N GLU A 380 9.31 -11.31 11.91
CA GLU A 380 8.93 -10.56 10.71
C GLU A 380 7.42 -10.32 10.55
N SER A 381 6.60 -10.73 11.51
CA SER A 381 5.15 -10.60 11.38
C SER A 381 4.75 -9.14 11.33
N ASP A 382 3.79 -8.82 10.46
CA ASP A 382 3.16 -7.50 10.44
C ASP A 382 2.49 -7.20 11.80
N LEU A 383 2.46 -5.93 12.19
CA LEU A 383 1.65 -5.46 13.31
C LEU A 383 0.25 -5.08 12.82
N ASP A 384 -0.74 -5.88 13.18
CA ASP A 384 -2.15 -5.59 12.91
C ASP A 384 -2.70 -4.61 13.96
N ILE A 385 -3.28 -3.50 13.48
CA ILE A 385 -3.75 -2.39 14.30
C ILE A 385 -5.19 -2.04 13.93
N TYR A 386 -6.08 -2.03 14.91
CA TYR A 386 -7.40 -1.43 14.78
C TYR A 386 -7.34 -0.01 15.36
N MET A 387 -7.78 0.97 14.59
CA MET A 387 -7.97 2.33 15.09
C MET A 387 -9.46 2.64 15.21
N TYR A 388 -9.90 2.78 16.46
CA TYR A 388 -11.14 3.46 16.78
C TYR A 388 -10.93 4.95 16.52
N VAL A 389 -11.78 5.58 15.70
CA VAL A 389 -11.65 6.99 15.31
C VAL A 389 -12.50 7.94 16.16
N GLY A 390 -13.33 7.41 17.05
CA GLY A 390 -14.27 8.21 17.85
C GLY A 390 -15.43 8.78 17.03
N GLN A 391 -16.28 9.56 17.71
CA GLN A 391 -17.45 10.21 17.10
C GLN A 391 -17.14 11.65 16.65
N ILE A 392 -16.13 12.27 17.29
CA ILE A 392 -15.74 13.67 17.08
C ILE A 392 -14.73 13.78 15.92
N GLY A 393 -14.94 14.74 15.01
CA GLY A 393 -14.05 14.97 13.87
C GLY A 393 -14.31 14.06 12.67
N VAL A 394 -15.34 13.21 12.72
CA VAL A 394 -15.81 12.33 11.64
C VAL A 394 -17.17 12.85 11.14
N PRO A 395 -17.44 12.88 9.81
CA PRO A 395 -18.76 13.31 9.31
C PRO A 395 -19.89 12.51 9.96
N TRP A 396 -21.00 13.16 10.34
CA TRP A 396 -22.12 12.53 11.05
C TRP A 396 -22.63 11.23 10.41
N ILE A 397 -22.56 11.12 9.08
CA ILE A 397 -22.93 9.92 8.33
C ILE A 397 -22.10 8.68 8.72
N CYS A 398 -20.88 8.86 9.19
CA CYS A 398 -20.00 7.77 9.64
C CYS A 398 -20.37 7.23 11.02
N ASN A 399 -21.17 7.97 11.80
CA ASN A 399 -21.58 7.60 13.16
C ASN A 399 -22.92 6.84 13.19
N ARG A 400 -23.58 6.67 12.03
CA ARG A 400 -24.79 5.84 11.93
C ARG A 400 -24.40 4.36 11.90
N PRO A 401 -24.88 3.52 12.84
CA PRO A 401 -24.55 2.10 12.90
C PRO A 401 -24.90 1.34 11.61
N ASP A 402 -25.91 1.80 10.87
CA ASP A 402 -26.37 1.17 9.62
C ASP A 402 -25.59 1.61 8.37
N THR A 403 -24.66 2.55 8.48
CA THR A 403 -23.93 3.06 7.31
C THR A 403 -22.82 2.08 6.90
N PRO A 404 -22.90 1.46 5.70
CA PRO A 404 -21.92 0.49 5.28
C PRO A 404 -20.49 1.05 5.26
N SER A 405 -19.53 0.23 5.69
CA SER A 405 -18.12 0.65 5.81
C SER A 405 -17.53 1.23 4.53
N HIS A 406 -17.98 0.78 3.35
CA HIS A 406 -17.51 1.28 2.06
C HIS A 406 -17.83 2.77 1.79
N ILE A 407 -18.80 3.35 2.50
CA ILE A 407 -19.20 4.76 2.35
C ILE A 407 -18.20 5.68 3.05
N TRP A 408 -17.82 5.35 4.28
CA TRP A 408 -16.94 6.20 5.09
C TRP A 408 -15.45 5.82 5.00
N THR A 409 -15.13 4.56 4.68
CA THR A 409 -13.75 4.05 4.56
C THR A 409 -12.88 4.92 3.64
N PRO A 410 -13.32 5.32 2.42
CA PRO A 410 -12.51 6.17 1.53
C PRO A 410 -12.20 7.54 2.14
N MET A 411 -13.11 8.10 2.93
CA MET A 411 -12.92 9.41 3.57
C MET A 411 -11.87 9.34 4.67
N ILE A 412 -11.98 8.36 5.57
CA ILE A 412 -10.99 8.13 6.63
C ILE A 412 -9.62 7.81 6.02
N PHE A 413 -9.57 6.92 5.03
CA PHE A 413 -8.32 6.54 4.36
C PHE A 413 -7.65 7.72 3.68
N LYS A 414 -8.42 8.61 3.06
CA LYS A 414 -7.87 9.82 2.42
C LYS A 414 -7.24 10.74 3.45
N ARG A 415 -7.89 10.96 4.61
CA ARG A 415 -7.38 11.85 5.66
C ARG A 415 -6.14 11.25 6.35
N VAL A 416 -6.22 9.97 6.74
CA VAL A 416 -5.10 9.23 7.35
C VAL A 416 -3.88 9.22 6.41
N ARG A 417 -4.06 8.87 5.14
CA ARG A 417 -2.96 8.89 4.17
C ARG A 417 -2.32 10.26 4.00
N LYS A 418 -3.10 11.34 4.04
CA LYS A 418 -2.57 12.70 3.90
C LYS A 418 -1.55 12.98 5.01
N VAL A 419 -1.89 12.63 6.25
CA VAL A 419 -0.99 12.75 7.41
C VAL A 419 0.22 11.83 7.24
N MET A 420 0.01 10.56 6.90
CA MET A 420 1.11 9.60 6.74
C MET A 420 2.11 10.02 5.65
N TYR A 421 1.63 10.51 4.49
CA TYR A 421 2.51 11.01 3.42
C TYR A 421 3.24 12.30 3.77
N SER A 422 2.70 13.13 4.68
CA SER A 422 3.41 14.31 5.17
C SER A 422 4.55 13.98 6.14
N MET A 423 4.52 12.81 6.79
CA MET A 423 5.50 12.41 7.82
C MET A 423 6.43 11.30 7.32
N LYS A 424 7.24 11.60 6.30
CA LYS A 424 8.15 10.62 5.64
C LYS A 424 9.22 10.03 6.56
N SER A 425 9.57 10.72 7.65
CA SER A 425 10.48 10.21 8.69
C SER A 425 9.84 9.15 9.59
N ILE A 426 8.49 9.05 9.59
CA ILE A 426 7.73 8.13 10.44
C ILE A 426 7.11 7.01 9.61
N PHE A 427 6.60 7.30 8.42
CA PHE A 427 5.89 6.33 7.58
C PHE A 427 6.56 6.17 6.22
N SER A 428 6.75 4.92 5.79
CA SER A 428 7.13 4.56 4.43
C SER A 428 6.25 3.43 3.89
N ASN A 429 6.41 3.08 2.62
CA ASN A 429 5.71 1.95 1.96
C ASN A 429 4.18 1.96 2.18
N ILE A 430 3.57 3.15 2.13
CA ILE A 430 2.13 3.34 2.39
C ILE A 430 1.31 2.83 1.20
N VAL A 431 0.50 1.79 1.43
CA VAL A 431 -0.38 1.15 0.43
C VAL A 431 -1.80 1.00 0.99
N SER A 432 -2.80 1.61 0.35
CA SER A 432 -4.20 1.45 0.75
C SER A 432 -4.89 0.31 -0.01
N ILE A 433 -5.64 -0.50 0.73
CA ILE A 433 -6.42 -1.63 0.20
C ILE A 433 -7.90 -1.45 0.62
N PRO A 434 -8.63 -0.48 0.05
CA PRO A 434 -9.98 -0.12 0.51
C PRO A 434 -11.08 -1.11 0.09
N LYS A 435 -10.82 -1.95 -0.92
CA LYS A 435 -11.80 -2.90 -1.49
C LYS A 435 -11.77 -4.30 -0.85
N ALA A 436 -10.86 -4.55 0.08
CA ALA A 436 -10.79 -5.83 0.79
C ALA A 436 -11.99 -5.99 1.76
N LYS A 437 -12.32 -7.24 2.13
CA LYS A 437 -13.38 -7.55 3.11
C LYS A 437 -13.18 -6.80 4.43
N THR A 438 -11.93 -6.66 4.85
CA THR A 438 -11.51 -5.76 5.93
C THR A 438 -10.59 -4.72 5.30
N PRO A 439 -11.07 -3.49 5.06
CA PRO A 439 -10.25 -2.43 4.49
C PRO A 439 -9.06 -2.13 5.41
N ILE A 440 -7.86 -2.05 4.83
CA ILE A 440 -6.62 -1.75 5.55
C ILE A 440 -5.73 -0.75 4.80
N ILE A 441 -4.86 -0.07 5.54
CA ILE A 441 -3.71 0.65 5.02
C ILE A 441 -2.46 -0.07 5.51
N LYS A 442 -1.65 -0.60 4.58
CA LYS A 442 -0.34 -1.15 4.88
C LYS A 442 0.69 -0.02 4.91
N PHE A 443 1.63 -0.05 5.84
CA PHE A 443 2.74 0.89 5.91
C PHE A 443 3.89 0.31 6.70
N ARG A 444 5.09 0.87 6.54
CA ARG A 444 6.25 0.57 7.39
C ARG A 444 6.47 1.75 8.34
N TYR A 445 6.44 1.46 9.63
CA TYR A 445 6.72 2.41 10.70
C TYR A 445 8.23 2.51 10.89
N MET A 446 8.81 3.64 10.47
CA MET A 446 10.25 3.84 10.32
C MET A 446 11.03 3.80 11.63
N PRO A 447 10.57 4.38 12.76
CA PRO A 447 11.36 4.43 13.99
C PRO A 447 11.76 3.05 14.55
N THR A 448 10.92 2.03 14.38
CA THR A 448 11.22 0.65 14.79
C THR A 448 11.31 -0.34 13.63
N ASN A 449 11.22 0.15 12.39
CA ASN A 449 11.24 -0.62 11.14
C ASN A 449 10.24 -1.80 11.13
N VAL A 450 9.02 -1.57 11.60
CA VAL A 450 7.95 -2.59 11.68
C VAL A 450 6.92 -2.36 10.57
N SER A 451 6.61 -3.40 9.81
CA SER A 451 5.48 -3.40 8.87
C SER A 451 4.17 -3.46 9.66
N CYS A 452 3.20 -2.62 9.29
CA CYS A 452 1.94 -2.46 10.01
C CYS A 452 0.76 -2.47 9.04
N ASP A 453 -0.34 -3.08 9.47
CA ASP A 453 -1.63 -3.07 8.80
C ASP A 453 -2.64 -2.36 9.71
N ILE A 454 -3.10 -1.16 9.33
CA ILE A 454 -4.11 -0.42 10.09
C ILE A 454 -5.50 -0.55 9.47
N SER A 455 -6.46 -1.03 10.25
CA SER A 455 -7.89 -1.10 9.91
C SER A 455 -8.71 -0.13 10.76
N PHE A 456 -9.85 0.26 10.22
CA PHE A 456 -10.81 1.17 10.86
C PHE A 456 -12.19 0.53 11.00
N LYS A 457 -12.37 -0.72 10.52
CA LYS A 457 -13.69 -1.36 10.33
C LYS A 457 -14.43 -1.61 11.64
N ASN A 458 -13.88 -2.44 12.51
CA ASN A 458 -14.44 -2.80 13.81
C ASN A 458 -13.37 -3.45 14.70
N GLY A 459 -13.67 -3.61 15.98
CA GLY A 459 -12.77 -4.23 16.97
C GLY A 459 -12.82 -5.76 17.03
N LEU A 460 -13.54 -6.44 16.13
CA LEU A 460 -13.73 -7.91 16.21
C LEU A 460 -12.41 -8.68 16.15
N GLY A 461 -11.41 -8.15 15.45
CA GLY A 461 -10.06 -8.73 15.42
C GLY A 461 -9.42 -8.85 16.80
N ILE A 462 -9.72 -7.93 17.73
CA ILE A 462 -9.19 -7.93 19.10
C ILE A 462 -9.72 -9.15 19.86
N TYR A 463 -11.04 -9.34 19.88
CA TYR A 463 -11.70 -10.44 20.58
C TYR A 463 -11.28 -11.80 20.02
N LYS A 464 -11.19 -11.93 18.69
CA LYS A 464 -10.66 -13.14 18.05
C LYS A 464 -9.23 -13.43 18.51
N SER A 465 -8.39 -12.41 18.57
CA SER A 465 -6.99 -12.57 19.01
C SER A 465 -6.89 -12.94 20.49
N ASN A 466 -7.77 -12.41 21.34
CA ASN A 466 -7.85 -12.77 22.75
C ASN A 466 -8.28 -14.23 22.93
N PHE A 467 -9.26 -14.71 22.16
CA PHE A 467 -9.64 -16.12 22.15
C PHE A 467 -8.46 -17.02 21.72
N LEU A 468 -7.74 -16.65 20.66
CA LEU A 468 -6.53 -17.40 20.25
C LEU A 468 -5.45 -17.40 21.33
N ARG A 469 -5.26 -16.27 22.03
CA ARG A 469 -4.31 -16.14 23.15
C ARG A 469 -4.70 -17.09 24.29
N TYR A 470 -5.97 -17.07 24.70
CA TYR A 470 -6.51 -17.96 25.72
C TYR A 470 -6.27 -19.43 25.35
N CYS A 471 -6.57 -19.82 24.11
CA CYS A 471 -6.31 -21.17 23.62
C CYS A 471 -4.82 -21.53 23.71
N ALA A 472 -3.93 -20.62 23.30
CA ALA A 472 -2.49 -20.86 23.33
C ALA A 472 -1.91 -20.94 24.76
N SER A 473 -2.54 -20.27 25.74
CA SER A 473 -2.08 -20.25 27.14
C SER A 473 -2.73 -21.31 28.03
N ARG A 474 -3.74 -22.05 27.53
CA ARG A 474 -4.53 -22.99 28.35
C ARG A 474 -3.70 -24.16 28.90
N ASP A 475 -2.70 -24.60 28.13
CA ASP A 475 -1.77 -25.67 28.48
C ASP A 475 -0.37 -25.33 27.91
N PRO A 476 0.73 -25.57 28.65
CA PRO A 476 2.08 -25.16 28.27
C PRO A 476 2.56 -25.78 26.94
N ARG A 477 1.96 -26.88 26.49
CA ARG A 477 2.30 -27.57 25.24
C ARG A 477 1.74 -26.85 24.01
N LEU A 478 0.64 -26.10 24.15
CA LEU A 478 -0.16 -25.64 23.02
C LEU A 478 0.51 -24.54 22.22
N ARG A 479 1.04 -23.50 22.89
CA ARG A 479 1.72 -22.42 22.20
C ARG A 479 2.94 -22.91 21.38
N PRO A 480 3.87 -23.73 21.93
CA PRO A 480 4.95 -24.32 21.14
C PRO A 480 4.46 -25.14 19.95
N LEU A 481 3.46 -26.00 20.15
CA LEU A 481 2.84 -26.81 19.09
C LEU A 481 2.27 -25.94 17.97
N MET A 482 1.50 -24.90 18.32
CA MET A 482 0.89 -23.98 17.36
C MET A 482 1.94 -23.22 16.55
N LEU A 483 3.02 -22.75 17.19
CA LEU A 483 4.13 -22.08 16.51
C LEU A 483 4.87 -23.04 15.57
N LEU A 484 5.08 -24.29 15.99
CA LEU A 484 5.73 -25.32 15.19
C LEU A 484 4.92 -25.65 13.93
N ILE A 485 3.61 -25.91 14.07
CA ILE A 485 2.72 -26.16 12.92
C ILE A 485 2.64 -24.91 12.02
N LYS A 486 2.63 -23.71 12.60
CA LYS A 486 2.62 -22.46 11.83
C LYS A 486 3.92 -22.28 11.03
N TYR A 487 5.08 -22.62 11.60
CA TYR A 487 6.35 -22.60 10.89
C TYR A 487 6.37 -23.65 9.77
N TRP A 488 5.89 -24.87 10.05
CA TRP A 488 5.70 -25.93 9.06
C TRP A 488 4.85 -25.49 7.87
N ALA A 489 3.70 -24.87 8.13
CA ALA A 489 2.82 -24.40 7.07
C ALA A 489 3.45 -23.25 6.25
N ARG A 490 4.31 -22.43 6.86
CA ARG A 490 5.10 -21.41 6.14
C ARG A 490 6.15 -22.09 5.26
N HIS A 491 6.94 -23.01 5.81
CA HIS A 491 8.02 -23.70 5.12
C HIS A 491 7.51 -24.42 3.86
N PHE A 492 6.43 -25.20 4.00
CA PHE A 492 5.82 -25.92 2.87
C PHE A 492 4.91 -25.05 1.98
N LYS A 493 4.83 -23.75 2.24
CA LYS A 493 3.98 -22.80 1.51
C LYS A 493 2.52 -23.26 1.46
N ILE A 494 2.01 -23.73 2.59
CA ILE A 494 0.61 -24.10 2.83
C ILE A 494 -0.17 -22.87 3.27
N SER A 495 0.46 -21.96 4.03
CA SER A 495 -0.16 -20.71 4.46
C SER A 495 0.20 -19.52 3.57
N GLY A 496 -0.72 -18.59 3.32
CA GLY A 496 -0.46 -17.33 2.61
C GLY A 496 -1.54 -16.93 1.59
N SER A 497 -1.23 -15.98 0.70
CA SER A 497 -2.18 -15.50 -0.33
C SER A 497 -2.58 -16.62 -1.29
N GLY A 498 -3.89 -16.79 -1.51
CA GLY A 498 -4.48 -17.86 -2.33
C GLY A 498 -4.43 -19.27 -1.71
N ARG A 499 -4.08 -19.35 -0.42
CA ARG A 499 -3.94 -20.58 0.36
C ARG A 499 -4.67 -20.44 1.69
N ILE A 500 -4.43 -21.35 2.64
CA ILE A 500 -4.97 -21.25 3.99
C ILE A 500 -4.38 -20.00 4.65
N SER A 501 -5.23 -19.15 5.22
CA SER A 501 -4.74 -17.96 5.95
C SER A 501 -4.06 -18.38 7.26
N SER A 502 -3.10 -17.60 7.77
CA SER A 502 -2.46 -17.91 9.06
C SER A 502 -3.48 -18.03 10.20
N TYR A 503 -4.53 -17.22 10.18
CA TYR A 503 -5.65 -17.30 11.12
C TYR A 503 -6.47 -18.59 10.93
N GLY A 504 -6.81 -18.94 9.67
CA GLY A 504 -7.52 -20.18 9.36
C GLY A 504 -6.73 -21.44 9.75
N LEU A 505 -5.41 -21.45 9.56
CA LEU A 505 -4.55 -22.53 10.02
C LEU A 505 -4.62 -22.70 11.54
N VAL A 506 -4.52 -21.59 12.29
CA VAL A 506 -4.64 -21.63 13.74
C VAL A 506 -6.04 -22.11 14.18
N CYS A 507 -7.09 -21.73 13.45
CA CYS A 507 -8.43 -22.24 13.70
C CYS A 507 -8.55 -23.75 13.47
N LEU A 508 -7.87 -24.33 12.46
CA LEU A 508 -7.79 -25.78 12.27
C LEU A 508 -7.05 -26.45 13.44
N ILE A 509 -5.95 -25.86 13.91
CA ILE A 509 -5.23 -26.40 15.08
C ILE A 509 -6.14 -26.41 16.31
N ILE A 510 -6.86 -25.32 16.57
CA ILE A 510 -7.81 -25.24 17.69
C ILE A 510 -8.91 -26.29 17.55
N PHE A 511 -9.49 -26.44 16.36
CA PHE A 511 -10.53 -27.43 16.12
C PHE A 511 -10.04 -28.86 16.41
N TYR A 512 -8.83 -29.21 15.97
CA TYR A 512 -8.21 -30.50 16.32
C TYR A 512 -8.05 -30.68 17.84
N LEU A 513 -7.59 -29.65 18.54
CA LEU A 513 -7.39 -29.67 20.00
C LEU A 513 -8.71 -29.73 20.79
N GLN A 514 -9.83 -29.31 20.17
CA GLN A 514 -11.19 -29.41 20.72
C GLN A 514 -11.82 -30.80 20.60
N GLN A 515 -11.27 -31.69 19.77
CA GLN A 515 -11.85 -33.01 19.58
C GLN A 515 -11.79 -33.83 20.87
N GLU A 516 -12.82 -34.62 21.15
CA GLU A 516 -12.95 -35.40 22.39
C GLU A 516 -11.76 -36.34 22.63
N SER A 517 -11.20 -36.92 21.57
CA SER A 517 -10.00 -37.76 21.64
C SER A 517 -8.73 -37.00 22.05
N VAL A 518 -8.72 -35.67 21.94
CA VAL A 518 -7.59 -34.81 22.29
C VAL A 518 -7.87 -34.07 23.60
N GLY A 519 -9.03 -33.43 23.74
CA GLY A 519 -9.53 -32.86 24.99
C GLY A 519 -8.64 -31.77 25.62
N LEU A 520 -7.86 -31.05 24.82
CA LEU A 520 -6.92 -30.02 25.31
C LEU A 520 -7.53 -28.62 25.33
N LEU A 521 -8.54 -28.35 24.51
CA LEU A 521 -9.26 -27.08 24.47
C LEU A 521 -10.78 -27.29 24.54
N PRO A 522 -11.51 -26.42 25.26
CA PRO A 522 -12.96 -26.43 25.22
C PRO A 522 -13.49 -25.77 23.94
N PRO A 523 -14.71 -26.10 23.51
CA PRO A 523 -15.50 -25.26 22.62
C PRO A 523 -15.66 -23.83 23.16
N LEU A 524 -15.69 -22.82 22.29
CA LEU A 524 -15.90 -21.42 22.72
C LEU A 524 -17.27 -21.25 23.41
N LEU A 525 -18.27 -22.02 22.98
CA LEU A 525 -19.62 -21.99 23.53
C LEU A 525 -19.65 -22.22 25.05
N ASP A 526 -18.81 -23.12 25.56
CA ASP A 526 -18.76 -23.45 26.99
C ASP A 526 -18.27 -22.25 27.81
N LEU A 527 -17.32 -21.48 27.26
CA LEU A 527 -16.80 -20.26 27.87
C LEU A 527 -17.77 -19.08 27.76
N GLN A 528 -18.60 -19.07 26.71
CA GLN A 528 -19.58 -18.01 26.48
C GLN A 528 -20.82 -18.14 27.36
N ARG A 529 -21.18 -19.37 27.75
CA ARG A 529 -22.35 -19.67 28.59
C ARG A 529 -22.19 -19.22 30.04
N THR A 530 -20.96 -19.02 30.50
CA THR A 530 -20.63 -18.64 31.88
C THR A 530 -20.50 -17.12 32.08
N CYS A 531 -20.83 -16.32 31.06
CA CYS A 531 -20.86 -14.85 31.16
C CYS A 531 -22.08 -14.26 30.44
N ALA A 532 -22.49 -13.06 30.87
CA ALA A 532 -23.50 -12.28 30.17
C ALA A 532 -22.99 -11.89 28.76
N PRO A 533 -23.78 -12.08 27.68
CA PRO A 533 -23.33 -11.78 26.32
C PRO A 533 -23.07 -10.29 26.07
N GLU A 534 -21.82 -9.94 25.76
CA GLU A 534 -21.47 -8.67 25.13
C GLU A 534 -21.45 -8.86 23.61
N THR A 535 -22.15 -7.99 22.89
CA THR A 535 -22.32 -8.16 21.44
C THR A 535 -21.72 -7.03 20.63
N MET A 536 -21.02 -7.37 19.56
CA MET A 536 -20.56 -6.43 18.53
C MET A 536 -21.01 -6.92 17.15
N ASN A 537 -21.73 -6.08 16.41
CA ASN A 537 -22.32 -6.43 15.12
C ASN A 537 -23.22 -7.69 15.18
N GLY A 538 -23.97 -7.86 16.28
CA GLY A 538 -24.88 -9.00 16.50
C GLY A 538 -24.20 -10.28 17.01
N TRP A 539 -22.87 -10.35 17.00
CA TRP A 539 -22.10 -11.50 17.48
C TRP A 539 -21.69 -11.34 18.94
N GLN A 540 -21.78 -12.40 19.74
CA GLN A 540 -21.22 -12.41 21.08
C GLN A 540 -19.69 -12.47 21.00
N VAL A 541 -19.00 -11.52 21.63
CA VAL A 541 -17.54 -11.35 21.51
C VAL A 541 -16.77 -11.69 22.78
N ASN A 542 -17.41 -11.60 23.94
CA ASN A 542 -16.80 -11.93 25.22
C ASN A 542 -16.99 -13.41 25.57
N PHE A 543 -16.14 -13.89 26.47
CA PHE A 543 -16.18 -15.21 27.09
C PHE A 543 -15.49 -15.12 28.46
N ASN A 544 -15.79 -16.04 29.38
CA ASN A 544 -15.17 -16.06 30.70
C ASN A 544 -13.91 -16.95 30.70
N GLU A 545 -12.74 -16.33 30.84
CA GLU A 545 -11.45 -17.03 30.93
C GLU A 545 -11.33 -17.88 32.21
N ASP A 546 -12.07 -17.54 33.27
CA ASP A 546 -12.08 -18.22 34.57
C ASP A 546 -13.13 -19.34 34.66
N THR A 547 -13.68 -19.76 33.52
CA THR A 547 -14.65 -20.87 33.47
C THR A 547 -14.03 -22.14 34.06
N ALA A 548 -14.71 -22.73 35.06
CA ALA A 548 -14.31 -24.03 35.60
C ALA A 548 -14.50 -25.12 34.53
N LEU A 549 -13.40 -25.67 34.04
CA LEU A 549 -13.37 -26.71 33.01
C LEU A 549 -12.90 -28.04 33.60
N PRO A 550 -13.27 -29.19 32.97
CA PRO A 550 -12.74 -30.49 33.34
C PRO A 550 -11.21 -30.51 33.34
N ALA A 551 -10.63 -31.36 34.20
CA ALA A 551 -9.20 -31.57 34.23
C ALA A 551 -8.71 -32.16 32.89
N ILE A 552 -7.58 -31.67 32.40
CA ILE A 552 -6.96 -32.18 31.17
C ILE A 552 -6.40 -33.58 31.48
N THR A 553 -6.97 -34.60 30.86
CA THR A 553 -6.54 -36.01 31.00
C THR A 553 -5.48 -36.42 29.98
N ASN A 554 -5.34 -35.65 28.89
CA ASN A 554 -4.39 -35.95 27.83
C ASN A 554 -2.93 -35.70 28.26
N SER A 555 -2.14 -36.76 28.29
CA SER A 555 -0.72 -36.77 28.68
C SER A 555 0.26 -36.80 27.50
N SER A 556 -0.22 -36.70 26.24
CA SER A 556 0.64 -36.74 25.06
C SER A 556 1.65 -35.59 25.02
N ASN A 557 2.91 -35.89 24.70
CA ASN A 557 3.93 -34.86 24.50
C ASN A 557 3.70 -34.11 23.16
N ILE A 558 4.44 -33.03 22.92
CA ILE A 558 4.25 -32.17 21.73
C ILE A 558 4.54 -32.93 20.43
N ALA A 559 5.52 -33.83 20.39
CA ALA A 559 5.83 -34.61 19.19
C ALA A 559 4.68 -35.56 18.81
N VAL A 560 4.06 -36.21 19.81
CA VAL A 560 2.86 -37.03 19.62
C VAL A 560 1.67 -36.18 19.17
N LEU A 561 1.46 -35.01 19.79
CA LEU A 561 0.38 -34.10 19.38
C LEU A 561 0.58 -33.57 17.96
N LEU A 562 1.82 -33.33 17.55
CA LEU A 562 2.19 -32.93 16.19
C LEU A 562 1.89 -34.04 15.17
N HIS A 563 2.31 -35.27 15.48
CA HIS A 563 1.97 -36.46 14.69
C HIS A 563 0.46 -36.58 14.51
N ASN A 564 -0.27 -36.59 15.63
CA ASN A 564 -1.72 -36.77 15.64
C ASN A 564 -2.46 -35.65 14.90
N PHE A 565 -1.97 -34.40 14.93
CA PHE A 565 -2.51 -33.31 14.10
C PHE A 565 -2.39 -33.63 12.60
N PHE A 566 -1.24 -34.12 12.16
CA PHE A 566 -1.03 -34.51 10.76
C PHE A 566 -1.89 -35.71 10.38
N SER A 567 -1.94 -36.75 11.23
CA SER A 567 -2.77 -37.94 11.04
C SER A 567 -4.26 -37.62 11.02
N PHE A 568 -4.70 -36.63 11.81
CA PHE A 568 -6.09 -36.17 11.82
C PHE A 568 -6.48 -35.56 10.47
N TYR A 569 -5.62 -34.70 9.91
CA TYR A 569 -5.95 -33.94 8.71
C TYR A 569 -5.59 -34.60 7.38
N GLU A 570 -4.73 -35.64 7.34
CA GLU A 570 -4.42 -36.34 6.09
C GLU A 570 -5.65 -36.95 5.41
N ASN A 571 -6.57 -37.52 6.20
CA ASN A 571 -7.79 -38.19 5.71
C ASN A 571 -9.07 -37.46 6.14
N PHE A 572 -8.96 -36.27 6.74
CA PHE A 572 -10.13 -35.50 7.13
C PHE A 572 -10.98 -35.15 5.90
N ASN A 573 -12.26 -35.52 5.93
CA ASN A 573 -13.16 -35.23 4.83
C ASN A 573 -13.66 -33.77 4.92
N PHE A 574 -12.99 -32.87 4.20
CA PHE A 574 -13.41 -31.47 4.08
C PHE A 574 -14.63 -31.29 3.15
N ASN A 575 -14.86 -32.21 2.22
CA ASN A 575 -15.93 -32.09 1.24
C ASN A 575 -17.29 -32.20 1.93
N SER A 576 -18.18 -31.27 1.62
CA SER A 576 -19.56 -31.25 2.14
C SER A 576 -19.63 -31.24 3.68
N ARG A 577 -18.61 -30.71 4.35
CA ARG A 577 -18.57 -30.53 5.81
C ARG A 577 -18.34 -29.08 6.19
N VAL A 578 -18.96 -28.63 7.28
CA VAL A 578 -18.72 -27.34 7.93
C VAL A 578 -18.09 -27.59 9.29
N ILE A 579 -16.88 -27.06 9.48
CA ILE A 579 -16.13 -27.13 10.74
C ILE A 579 -16.56 -25.95 11.61
N CYS A 580 -17.12 -26.23 12.79
CA CYS A 580 -17.61 -25.22 13.73
C CYS A 580 -16.70 -25.16 14.97
N LEU A 581 -16.00 -24.03 15.16
CA LEU A 581 -15.18 -23.81 16.35
C LEU A 581 -16.00 -23.41 17.59
N LEU A 582 -17.24 -22.95 17.38
CA LEU A 582 -18.12 -22.52 18.46
C LEU A 582 -18.42 -23.70 19.39
N ASP A 583 -18.85 -24.83 18.84
CA ASP A 583 -19.17 -26.06 19.58
C ASP A 583 -18.18 -27.21 19.38
N GLY A 584 -17.14 -27.01 18.57
CA GLY A 584 -16.12 -28.01 18.29
C GLY A 584 -16.60 -29.16 17.38
N LYS A 585 -17.74 -29.02 16.69
CA LYS A 585 -18.36 -30.08 15.89
C LYS A 585 -18.21 -29.89 14.38
N VAL A 586 -18.52 -30.96 13.66
CA VAL A 586 -18.62 -30.98 12.19
C VAL A 586 -20.07 -31.19 11.77
N TYR A 587 -20.55 -30.32 10.91
CA TYR A 587 -21.89 -30.42 10.31
C TYR A 587 -21.80 -30.84 8.84
N SER A 588 -22.82 -31.50 8.31
CA SER A 588 -22.94 -31.67 6.85
C SER A 588 -23.33 -30.32 6.23
N THR A 589 -22.87 -30.02 5.01
CA THR A 589 -23.29 -28.79 4.31
C THR A 589 -24.79 -28.77 4.02
N ALA A 590 -25.40 -29.94 3.82
CA ALA A 590 -26.84 -30.08 3.61
C ALA A 590 -27.64 -29.70 4.85
N ASP A 591 -27.25 -30.18 6.03
CA ASP A 591 -27.92 -29.84 7.29
C ASP A 591 -27.63 -28.39 7.68
N PHE A 592 -26.39 -27.92 7.50
CA PHE A 592 -26.01 -26.55 7.83
C PHE A 592 -26.72 -25.50 6.97
N ALA A 593 -27.14 -25.87 5.75
CA ALA A 593 -27.94 -25.00 4.88
C ALA A 593 -29.38 -24.82 5.38
N GLN A 594 -29.89 -25.72 6.22
CA GLN A 594 -31.24 -25.70 6.76
C GLN A 594 -31.21 -25.13 8.19
N LEU A 595 -31.68 -23.90 8.37
CA LEU A 595 -31.60 -23.19 9.65
C LEU A 595 -32.30 -23.93 10.81
N ASP A 596 -33.39 -24.66 10.52
CA ASP A 596 -34.15 -25.41 11.52
C ASP A 596 -33.38 -26.65 12.03
N LYS A 597 -32.43 -27.17 11.24
CA LYS A 597 -31.56 -28.28 11.65
C LYS A 597 -30.35 -27.82 12.47
N LEU A 598 -30.06 -26.53 12.48
CA LEU A 598 -28.97 -26.00 13.30
C LEU A 598 -29.39 -26.01 14.78
N PRO A 599 -28.46 -26.21 15.73
CA PRO A 599 -28.77 -26.18 17.14
C PRO A 599 -29.33 -24.83 17.61
N ASP A 600 -30.18 -24.84 18.63
CA ASP A 600 -30.84 -23.62 19.13
C ASP A 600 -29.89 -22.59 19.74
N TYR A 601 -28.76 -23.04 20.30
CA TYR A 601 -27.72 -22.13 20.78
C TYR A 601 -27.09 -21.29 19.64
N MET A 602 -27.27 -21.68 18.38
CA MET A 602 -26.87 -20.87 17.22
C MET A 602 -27.92 -19.81 16.84
N TYR A 603 -28.86 -19.45 17.72
CA TYR A 603 -29.92 -18.47 17.46
C TYR A 603 -29.40 -17.16 16.86
N ARG A 604 -28.23 -16.65 17.28
CA ARG A 604 -27.63 -15.44 16.70
C ARG A 604 -27.31 -15.58 15.22
N TYR A 605 -26.80 -16.74 14.81
CA TYR A 605 -26.57 -17.04 13.40
C TYR A 605 -27.90 -17.23 12.66
N LYS A 606 -28.87 -17.95 13.24
CA LYS A 606 -30.22 -18.14 12.66
C LYS A 606 -30.88 -16.78 12.40
N SER A 607 -30.99 -15.91 13.42
CA SER A 607 -31.55 -14.57 13.31
C SER A 607 -30.80 -13.71 12.29
N PHE A 608 -29.46 -13.71 12.32
CA PHE A 608 -28.65 -12.94 11.38
C PHE A 608 -28.91 -13.34 9.92
N VAL A 609 -29.01 -14.64 9.63
CA VAL A 609 -29.29 -15.13 8.27
C VAL A 609 -30.71 -14.82 7.84
N THR A 610 -31.70 -14.91 8.73
CA THR A 610 -33.07 -14.51 8.45
C THR A 610 -33.15 -13.04 8.04
N ASP A 611 -32.46 -12.15 8.76
CA ASP A 611 -32.45 -10.71 8.48
C ASP A 611 -31.55 -10.34 7.28
N ASN A 612 -30.54 -11.16 6.98
CA ASN A 612 -29.52 -10.90 5.96
C ASN A 612 -29.23 -12.15 5.11
N SER A 613 -30.23 -12.65 4.39
CA SER A 613 -30.13 -13.90 3.61
C SER A 613 -28.93 -13.96 2.65
N ALA A 614 -28.52 -12.81 2.09
CA ALA A 614 -27.35 -12.68 1.21
C ALA A 614 -25.98 -12.79 1.89
N LYS A 615 -25.92 -12.76 3.23
CA LYS A 615 -24.66 -12.75 4.02
C LYS A 615 -24.44 -14.03 4.84
N LYS A 616 -25.12 -15.13 4.49
CA LYS A 616 -24.93 -16.45 5.12
C LYS A 616 -23.50 -16.98 4.93
N LEU A 617 -23.13 -17.97 5.75
CA LEU A 617 -21.84 -18.65 5.62
C LEU A 617 -21.71 -19.27 4.22
N ASP A 618 -20.60 -18.99 3.54
CA ASP A 618 -20.30 -19.60 2.24
C ASP A 618 -19.78 -21.03 2.44
N ILE A 619 -20.68 -21.98 2.17
CA ILE A 619 -20.48 -23.43 2.34
C ILE A 619 -20.05 -24.13 1.03
N GLN A 620 -19.86 -23.40 -0.08
CA GLN A 620 -19.47 -23.96 -1.38
C GLN A 620 -17.95 -23.87 -1.61
N LYS A 621 -17.17 -23.85 -0.52
CA LYS A 621 -15.71 -23.71 -0.58
C LYS A 621 -15.01 -25.02 -0.24
N PRO A 622 -13.78 -25.24 -0.76
CA PRO A 622 -13.04 -26.47 -0.50
C PRO A 622 -12.84 -26.73 1.00
N ILE A 623 -12.64 -25.67 1.78
CA ILE A 623 -12.61 -25.72 3.24
C ILE A 623 -13.69 -24.77 3.76
N CYS A 624 -14.66 -25.32 4.50
CA CYS A 624 -15.69 -24.55 5.19
C CYS A 624 -15.38 -24.50 6.68
N LEU A 625 -14.58 -23.52 7.07
CA LEU A 625 -14.13 -23.32 8.45
C LEU A 625 -14.79 -22.07 9.03
N GLN A 626 -15.81 -22.28 9.86
CA GLN A 626 -16.57 -21.19 10.47
C GLN A 626 -15.71 -20.42 11.48
N ASP A 627 -15.75 -19.10 11.43
CA ASP A 627 -15.13 -18.25 12.45
C ASP A 627 -15.86 -18.43 13.79
N PRO A 628 -15.13 -18.53 14.92
CA PRO A 628 -15.74 -18.79 16.23
C PRO A 628 -16.62 -17.64 16.76
N ILE A 629 -16.40 -16.41 16.29
CA ILE A 629 -17.15 -15.22 16.76
C ILE A 629 -18.07 -14.70 15.64
N GLU A 630 -17.52 -14.39 14.47
CA GLU A 630 -18.30 -13.94 13.31
C GLU A 630 -18.88 -15.16 12.57
N LEU A 631 -19.92 -15.79 13.09
CA LEU A 631 -20.40 -17.11 12.63
C LEU A 631 -20.82 -17.16 11.14
N ASN A 632 -21.04 -16.02 10.50
CA ASN A 632 -21.32 -15.95 9.06
C ASN A 632 -20.05 -15.92 8.17
N GLN A 633 -18.86 -15.97 8.76
CA GLN A 633 -17.59 -15.90 8.05
C GLN A 633 -16.92 -17.26 7.94
N ASN A 634 -16.58 -17.66 6.71
CA ASN A 634 -15.66 -18.75 6.44
C ASN A 634 -14.22 -18.19 6.43
N THR A 635 -13.39 -18.63 7.37
CA THR A 635 -12.00 -18.17 7.57
C THR A 635 -11.03 -18.75 6.53
N ALA A 636 -11.45 -19.82 5.85
CA ALA A 636 -10.71 -20.51 4.79
C ALA A 636 -11.30 -20.24 3.39
N ALA A 637 -12.18 -19.24 3.23
CA ALA A 637 -12.90 -18.96 1.98
C ALA A 637 -12.01 -18.68 0.75
N ASN A 638 -10.76 -18.23 0.97
CA ASN A 638 -9.79 -17.96 -0.10
C ASN A 638 -8.95 -19.18 -0.49
N THR A 639 -9.18 -20.33 0.15
CA THR A 639 -8.43 -21.57 -0.10
C THR A 639 -8.94 -22.22 -1.39
N SER A 640 -8.02 -22.50 -2.32
CA SER A 640 -8.33 -23.26 -3.53
C SER A 640 -8.30 -24.77 -3.28
N ASP A 641 -8.93 -25.56 -4.15
CA ASP A 641 -8.85 -27.04 -4.10
C ASP A 641 -7.41 -27.53 -4.14
N ARG A 642 -6.56 -26.87 -4.92
CA ARG A 642 -5.13 -27.16 -4.98
C ARG A 642 -4.43 -26.93 -3.65
N ALA A 643 -4.81 -25.88 -2.92
CA ALA A 643 -4.24 -25.59 -1.60
C ALA A 643 -4.73 -26.61 -0.54
N LEU A 644 -5.99 -27.05 -0.61
CA LEU A 644 -6.51 -28.14 0.23
C LEU A 644 -5.77 -29.46 -0.05
N MET A 645 -5.66 -29.87 -1.31
CA MET A 645 -4.90 -31.07 -1.69
C MET A 645 -3.45 -31.00 -1.20
N ALA A 646 -2.79 -29.84 -1.39
CA ALA A 646 -1.43 -29.64 -0.90
C ALA A 646 -1.34 -29.75 0.62
N PHE A 647 -2.30 -29.20 1.37
CA PHE A 647 -2.37 -29.33 2.82
C PHE A 647 -2.47 -30.80 3.25
N GLN A 648 -3.44 -31.56 2.73
CA GLN A 648 -3.64 -32.97 3.10
C GLN A 648 -2.44 -33.84 2.72
N LEU A 649 -1.83 -33.62 1.55
CA LEU A 649 -0.62 -34.33 1.12
C LEU A 649 0.58 -34.02 2.03
N CYS A 650 0.75 -32.75 2.42
CA CYS A 650 1.80 -32.38 3.36
C CYS A 650 1.54 -32.95 4.76
N CYS A 651 0.28 -32.99 5.21
CA CYS A 651 -0.10 -33.67 6.44
C CYS A 651 0.30 -35.15 6.38
N LYS A 652 -0.11 -35.88 5.34
CA LYS A 652 0.26 -37.30 5.16
C LYS A 652 1.76 -37.52 5.22
N PHE A 653 2.50 -36.77 4.40
CA PHE A 653 3.96 -36.85 4.37
C PHE A 653 4.60 -36.55 5.73
N SER A 654 4.07 -35.57 6.46
CA SER A 654 4.59 -35.20 7.77
C SER A 654 4.23 -36.21 8.85
N ALA A 655 3.06 -36.86 8.75
CA ALA A 655 2.66 -37.96 9.61
C ALA A 655 3.62 -39.16 9.46
N ASP A 656 3.95 -39.55 8.23
CA ASP A 656 4.90 -40.63 7.94
C ASP A 656 6.29 -40.35 8.55
N ILE A 657 6.77 -39.10 8.48
CA ILE A 657 8.04 -38.69 9.11
C ILE A 657 7.94 -38.77 10.64
N CYS A 658 6.85 -38.28 11.23
CA CYS A 658 6.64 -38.35 12.68
C CYS A 658 6.56 -39.80 13.18
N LEU A 659 5.89 -40.67 12.42
CA LEU A 659 5.81 -42.10 12.71
C LEU A 659 7.18 -42.77 12.65
N THR A 660 7.98 -42.46 11.64
CA THR A 660 9.36 -42.96 11.51
C THR A 660 10.23 -42.50 12.69
N ALA A 661 10.12 -41.22 13.06
CA ALA A 661 10.86 -40.65 14.19
C ALA A 661 10.44 -41.23 15.55
N SER A 662 9.21 -41.74 15.68
CA SER A 662 8.71 -42.30 16.95
C SER A 662 9.54 -43.50 17.43
N ALA A 663 10.16 -44.25 16.51
CA ALA A 663 11.06 -45.37 16.82
C ALA A 663 12.36 -44.93 17.53
N SER A 664 12.77 -43.68 17.34
CA SER A 664 13.97 -43.07 17.93
C SER A 664 13.62 -41.98 18.95
N ASN A 665 12.50 -42.12 19.67
CA ASN A 665 12.03 -41.12 20.65
C ASN A 665 11.95 -39.69 20.07
N TYR A 666 11.62 -39.58 18.77
CA TYR A 666 11.55 -38.34 18.01
C TYR A 666 12.88 -37.58 17.86
N ASP A 667 14.01 -38.25 18.08
CA ASP A 667 15.32 -37.67 17.81
C ASP A 667 15.43 -37.23 16.35
N TYR A 668 16.00 -36.05 16.14
CA TYR A 668 16.15 -35.37 14.85
C TYR A 668 14.84 -35.10 14.08
N LEU A 669 13.66 -35.22 14.71
CA LEU A 669 12.37 -35.07 14.05
C LEU A 669 12.27 -33.78 13.24
N LEU A 670 12.68 -32.63 13.79
CA LEU A 670 12.56 -31.35 13.06
C LEU A 670 13.50 -31.28 11.86
N THR A 671 14.68 -31.87 11.98
CA THR A 671 15.63 -31.98 10.85
C THR A 671 15.03 -32.82 9.74
N MET A 672 14.48 -34.00 10.07
CA MET A 672 13.82 -34.85 9.08
C MET A 672 12.60 -34.17 8.45
N LEU A 673 11.78 -33.51 9.28
CA LEU A 673 10.55 -32.86 8.86
C LEU A 673 10.79 -31.72 7.87
N PHE A 674 11.82 -30.90 8.07
CA PHE A 674 12.07 -29.71 7.24
C PHE A 674 13.14 -29.89 6.15
N SER A 675 14.01 -30.88 6.24
CA SER A 675 14.97 -31.19 5.16
C SER A 675 14.30 -31.92 4.00
N ALA A 676 13.23 -32.67 4.27
CA ALA A 676 12.57 -33.50 3.29
C ALA A 676 11.57 -32.69 2.43
N ILE A 677 11.60 -32.91 1.12
CA ILE A 677 10.68 -32.26 0.17
C ILE A 677 9.54 -33.24 -0.14
N PRO A 678 8.27 -32.87 0.09
CA PRO A 678 7.12 -33.69 -0.30
C PRO A 678 7.23 -34.10 -1.78
N PRO A 679 7.16 -35.40 -2.12
CA PRO A 679 7.34 -35.90 -3.49
C PRO A 679 6.42 -35.21 -4.52
N GLN A 680 5.21 -34.82 -4.13
CA GLN A 680 4.28 -34.11 -5.03
C GLN A 680 4.66 -32.63 -5.27
N LEU A 681 5.42 -31.98 -4.38
CA LEU A 681 6.05 -30.67 -4.63
C LEU A 681 7.26 -30.79 -5.58
N MET A 682 7.89 -31.97 -5.64
CA MET A 682 8.88 -32.29 -6.69
C MET A 682 8.20 -32.50 -8.06
N GLN A 683 7.03 -33.13 -8.11
CA GLN A 683 6.26 -33.29 -9.35
C GLN A 683 5.70 -31.96 -9.89
N ALA A 684 5.40 -30.98 -9.02
CA ALA A 684 5.05 -29.62 -9.43
C ALA A 684 6.22 -28.86 -10.10
N LYS A 685 7.48 -29.30 -9.90
CA LYS A 685 8.66 -28.80 -10.64
C LYS A 685 8.91 -29.54 -11.97
N LYS A 686 8.10 -30.56 -12.33
CA LYS A 686 8.27 -31.38 -13.54
C LYS A 686 7.02 -31.51 -14.43
N LYS A 687 6.17 -30.48 -14.47
CA LYS A 687 5.40 -30.17 -15.70
C LYS A 687 5.65 -28.71 -16.04
N LYS A 688 6.60 -28.46 -16.95
CA LYS A 688 6.74 -27.16 -17.64
C LYS A 688 5.33 -26.81 -18.14
N LYS A 689 4.68 -25.81 -17.54
CA LYS A 689 3.49 -25.22 -18.17
C LYS A 689 4.03 -24.53 -19.41
N ARG A 690 3.90 -25.21 -20.56
CA ARG A 690 4.14 -24.64 -21.88
C ARG A 690 3.35 -23.33 -21.95
N PHE A 691 3.98 -22.21 -22.32
CA PHE A 691 3.26 -21.00 -22.66
C PHE A 691 2.15 -21.38 -23.64
N ARG A 692 0.89 -21.12 -23.27
CA ARG A 692 -0.27 -21.35 -24.14
C ARG A 692 -1.23 -20.20 -23.93
N ASN A 693 -1.32 -19.30 -24.89
CA ASN A 693 -2.30 -18.23 -24.93
C ASN A 693 -3.31 -18.46 -26.05
N GLU A 694 -4.55 -18.03 -25.82
CA GLU A 694 -5.62 -18.11 -26.81
C GLU A 694 -6.11 -16.69 -27.10
N ILE A 695 -6.03 -16.28 -28.36
CA ILE A 695 -6.58 -15.01 -28.85
C ILE A 695 -7.87 -15.35 -29.58
N ARG A 696 -9.01 -14.92 -29.06
CA ARG A 696 -10.32 -15.15 -29.67
C ARG A 696 -10.66 -14.01 -30.63
N ALA A 697 -11.25 -14.34 -31.77
CA ALA A 697 -11.72 -13.35 -32.74
C ALA A 697 -12.84 -12.47 -32.14
N GLY A 698 -13.92 -13.10 -31.66
CA GLY A 698 -15.06 -12.39 -31.07
C GLY A 698 -15.52 -11.21 -31.92
N ARG A 699 -15.58 -10.01 -31.33
CA ARG A 699 -15.94 -8.77 -32.04
C ARG A 699 -14.91 -8.29 -33.07
N PHE A 700 -13.69 -8.83 -33.03
CA PHE A 700 -12.59 -8.42 -33.91
C PHE A 700 -12.53 -9.21 -35.22
N ILE A 701 -13.48 -10.12 -35.47
CA ILE A 701 -13.52 -10.90 -36.72
C ILE A 701 -13.67 -10.01 -37.97
N PHE A 702 -14.17 -8.78 -37.81
CA PHE A 702 -14.29 -7.78 -38.87
C PHE A 702 -13.04 -6.89 -39.04
N ALA A 703 -12.03 -7.06 -38.20
CA ALA A 703 -10.84 -6.21 -38.24
C ALA A 703 -9.99 -6.51 -39.48
N GLY A 704 -9.57 -5.45 -40.18
CA GLY A 704 -8.71 -5.56 -41.36
C GLY A 704 -9.44 -5.85 -42.68
N LEU A 705 -10.77 -5.92 -42.69
CA LEU A 705 -11.55 -6.07 -43.92
C LEU A 705 -11.53 -4.79 -44.78
N PRO A 706 -11.56 -4.91 -46.12
CA PRO A 706 -11.72 -3.76 -47.02
C PRO A 706 -13.03 -2.99 -46.77
N GLU A 707 -13.06 -1.68 -47.06
CA GLU A 707 -14.27 -0.85 -46.87
C GLU A 707 -15.43 -1.27 -47.79
N ASP A 708 -15.11 -1.80 -48.96
CA ASP A 708 -16.04 -2.30 -49.99
C ASP A 708 -16.41 -3.78 -49.81
N PHE A 709 -16.00 -4.42 -48.70
CA PHE A 709 -16.20 -5.86 -48.46
C PHE A 709 -17.66 -6.31 -48.61
N GLU A 710 -18.63 -5.53 -48.12
CA GLU A 710 -20.04 -5.91 -48.23
C GLU A 710 -20.60 -5.79 -49.65
N THR A 711 -19.99 -4.95 -50.49
CA THR A 711 -20.43 -4.70 -51.87
C THR A 711 -19.67 -5.54 -52.91
N ARG A 712 -18.63 -6.26 -52.49
CA ARG A 712 -17.81 -7.09 -53.36
C ARG A 712 -18.51 -8.38 -53.79
N THR A 713 -18.59 -8.59 -55.11
CA THR A 713 -19.18 -9.77 -55.76
C THR A 713 -18.14 -10.82 -56.13
N ASP A 714 -16.84 -10.48 -56.08
CA ASP A 714 -15.70 -11.37 -56.29
C ASP A 714 -15.48 -12.36 -55.14
N ILE A 715 -16.05 -12.09 -53.96
CA ILE A 715 -15.96 -12.95 -52.77
C ILE A 715 -17.20 -13.84 -52.70
N THR A 716 -17.06 -15.09 -53.15
CA THR A 716 -18.14 -16.07 -53.16
C THR A 716 -18.55 -16.56 -51.77
N ASP A 717 -17.59 -16.75 -50.86
CA ASP A 717 -17.84 -17.11 -49.46
C ASP A 717 -17.33 -16.00 -48.51
N LYS A 718 -18.22 -15.09 -48.15
CA LYS A 718 -17.94 -13.97 -47.25
C LYS A 718 -17.62 -14.43 -45.82
N GLU A 719 -18.19 -15.53 -45.33
CA GLU A 719 -17.98 -15.98 -43.96
C GLU A 719 -16.61 -16.65 -43.81
N GLN A 720 -16.20 -17.45 -44.80
CA GLN A 720 -14.86 -18.02 -44.84
C GLN A 720 -13.80 -16.94 -45.02
N TYR A 721 -14.04 -15.95 -45.90
CA TYR A 721 -13.12 -14.82 -46.08
C TYR A 721 -12.88 -14.03 -44.79
N LYS A 722 -13.92 -13.78 -43.97
CA LYS A 722 -13.78 -13.12 -42.67
C LYS A 722 -12.83 -13.86 -41.74
N LYS A 723 -12.96 -15.19 -41.66
CA LYS A 723 -12.08 -16.04 -40.83
C LYS A 723 -10.64 -16.02 -41.34
N ASP A 724 -10.45 -16.22 -42.64
CA ASP A 724 -9.13 -16.26 -43.26
C ASP A 724 -8.40 -14.93 -43.13
N ASN A 725 -9.11 -13.82 -43.36
CA ASN A 725 -8.56 -12.47 -43.14
C ASN A 725 -8.18 -12.27 -41.67
N TRP A 726 -9.02 -12.68 -40.73
CA TRP A 726 -8.73 -12.52 -39.31
C TRP A 726 -7.50 -13.34 -38.86
N TYR A 727 -7.35 -14.58 -39.34
CA TYR A 727 -6.15 -15.38 -39.11
C TYR A 727 -4.91 -14.72 -39.71
N PHE A 728 -5.00 -14.24 -40.94
CA PHE A 728 -3.92 -13.51 -41.61
C PHE A 728 -3.46 -12.28 -40.81
N VAL A 729 -4.39 -11.42 -40.43
CA VAL A 729 -4.11 -10.22 -39.63
C VAL A 729 -3.47 -10.61 -38.30
N THR A 730 -4.02 -11.60 -37.59
CA THR A 730 -3.55 -11.99 -36.26
C THR A 730 -2.16 -12.61 -36.29
N PHE A 731 -1.86 -13.46 -37.28
CA PHE A 731 -0.53 -14.08 -37.41
C PHE A 731 0.54 -13.04 -37.72
N ASN A 732 0.26 -12.12 -38.64
CA ASN A 732 1.17 -11.03 -38.96
C ASN A 732 1.38 -10.07 -37.77
N LEU A 733 0.32 -9.71 -37.03
CA LEU A 733 0.49 -8.90 -35.83
C LEU A 733 1.39 -9.56 -34.78
N ILE A 734 1.34 -10.90 -34.62
CA ILE A 734 2.23 -11.63 -33.70
C ILE A 734 3.68 -11.57 -34.21
N ARG A 735 3.90 -11.76 -35.50
CA ARG A 735 5.22 -11.58 -36.13
C ARG A 735 5.76 -10.17 -35.87
N ASP A 736 4.96 -9.15 -36.18
CA ASP A 736 5.35 -7.74 -36.03
C ASP A 736 5.64 -7.38 -34.56
N ILE A 737 4.94 -7.99 -33.59
CA ILE A 737 5.28 -7.84 -32.18
C ILE A 737 6.68 -8.39 -31.89
N PHE A 738 7.02 -9.58 -32.38
CA PHE A 738 8.35 -10.14 -32.16
C PHE A 738 9.45 -9.32 -32.86
N GLU A 739 9.24 -8.91 -34.10
CA GLU A 739 10.21 -8.15 -34.88
C GLU A 739 10.34 -6.70 -34.42
N MET A 740 9.22 -5.97 -34.31
CA MET A 740 9.24 -4.52 -34.10
C MET A 740 9.31 -4.13 -32.63
N ILE A 741 8.63 -4.85 -31.74
CA ILE A 741 8.62 -4.52 -30.30
C ILE A 741 9.75 -5.24 -29.57
N PHE A 742 10.01 -6.50 -29.91
CA PHE A 742 11.03 -7.30 -29.23
C PHE A 742 12.37 -7.33 -29.96
N LYS A 743 12.46 -6.79 -31.19
CA LYS A 743 13.68 -6.72 -31.99
C LYS A 743 14.32 -8.10 -32.19
N LEU A 744 13.45 -9.11 -32.37
CA LEU A 744 13.82 -10.48 -32.67
C LEU A 744 13.91 -10.68 -34.19
N ARG A 745 14.83 -11.53 -34.62
CA ARG A 745 14.80 -12.11 -35.96
C ARG A 745 13.80 -13.26 -35.95
N VAL A 746 12.81 -13.21 -36.83
CA VAL A 746 11.75 -14.21 -36.94
C VAL A 746 11.87 -14.89 -38.30
N GLU A 747 12.07 -16.20 -38.31
CA GLU A 747 12.06 -17.03 -39.53
C GLU A 747 10.83 -17.94 -39.51
N MET A 748 10.09 -18.02 -40.62
CA MET A 748 8.96 -18.92 -40.72
C MET A 748 9.43 -20.32 -41.12
N LEU A 749 8.92 -21.34 -40.43
CA LEU A 749 9.13 -22.76 -40.72
C LEU A 749 7.81 -23.37 -41.16
N LEU A 750 7.79 -23.92 -42.37
CA LEU A 750 6.67 -24.68 -42.91
C LEU A 750 7.00 -26.18 -42.85
N ASP A 751 6.11 -26.96 -42.24
CA ASP A 751 6.18 -28.42 -42.28
C ASP A 751 5.63 -28.90 -43.63
N GLN A 752 6.51 -29.16 -44.60
CA GLN A 752 6.20 -30.05 -45.71
C GLN A 752 6.79 -31.43 -45.40
N GLU A 753 6.06 -32.51 -45.70
CA GLU A 753 6.33 -33.90 -45.30
C GLU A 753 7.73 -34.45 -45.62
N THR A 754 8.61 -33.71 -46.30
CA THR A 754 10.00 -34.15 -46.56
C THR A 754 11.11 -33.10 -46.42
N LYS A 755 10.87 -31.79 -46.27
CA LYS A 755 11.92 -30.78 -45.98
C LYS A 755 11.35 -29.52 -45.32
N GLN A 756 12.02 -29.01 -44.27
CA GLN A 756 11.76 -27.67 -43.72
C GLN A 756 12.28 -26.61 -44.71
N GLN A 757 11.39 -25.83 -45.32
CA GLN A 757 11.77 -24.63 -46.06
C GLN A 757 11.66 -23.40 -45.16
N LYS A 758 12.72 -22.57 -45.19
CA LYS A 758 12.73 -21.24 -44.57
C LYS A 758 12.15 -20.24 -45.57
N ILE A 759 11.15 -19.47 -45.14
CA ILE A 759 10.52 -18.43 -45.96
C ILE A 759 10.53 -17.11 -45.18
N ASP A 760 10.91 -16.01 -45.83
CA ASP A 760 11.06 -14.70 -45.20
C ASP A 760 9.75 -13.88 -45.15
N ILE A 761 8.73 -14.21 -45.96
CA ILE A 761 7.48 -13.43 -46.05
C ILE A 761 6.26 -14.33 -45.76
N LEU A 762 5.50 -13.98 -44.71
CA LEU A 762 4.19 -14.57 -44.42
C LEU A 762 3.14 -13.96 -45.35
N SER A 763 2.66 -14.71 -46.34
CA SER A 763 1.55 -14.29 -47.21
C SER A 763 0.20 -14.89 -46.78
N ASP A 764 -0.87 -14.33 -47.33
CA ASP A 764 -2.25 -14.80 -47.13
C ASP A 764 -2.42 -16.27 -47.54
N VAL A 765 -1.77 -16.71 -48.61
CA VAL A 765 -1.73 -18.13 -49.06
C VAL A 765 -1.22 -19.08 -47.96
N HIS A 766 -0.17 -18.69 -47.24
CA HIS A 766 0.39 -19.52 -46.16
C HIS A 766 -0.58 -19.64 -44.99
N THR A 767 -1.19 -18.51 -44.62
CA THR A 767 -2.18 -18.47 -43.53
C THR A 767 -3.48 -19.17 -43.89
N ARG A 768 -3.87 -19.25 -45.18
CA ARG A 768 -5.05 -20.02 -45.61
C ARG A 768 -4.77 -21.52 -45.59
N ASN A 769 -3.66 -21.94 -46.20
CA ASN A 769 -3.40 -23.35 -46.50
C ASN A 769 -2.90 -24.19 -45.31
N HIS A 770 -2.44 -23.58 -44.22
CA HIS A 770 -1.88 -24.31 -43.08
C HIS A 770 -2.71 -24.12 -41.81
N GLN A 771 -2.99 -25.23 -41.10
CA GLN A 771 -3.66 -25.20 -39.80
C GLN A 771 -2.74 -24.64 -38.70
N LYS A 772 -1.44 -24.80 -38.89
CA LYS A 772 -0.39 -24.41 -37.93
C LYS A 772 0.76 -23.74 -38.67
N VAL A 773 1.26 -22.64 -38.12
CA VAL A 773 2.46 -21.94 -38.57
C VAL A 773 3.45 -21.87 -37.43
N THR A 774 4.74 -22.12 -37.70
CA THR A 774 5.77 -22.04 -36.67
C THR A 774 6.79 -20.98 -37.03
N PHE A 775 7.12 -20.14 -36.05
CA PHE A 775 8.16 -19.12 -36.13
C PHE A 775 9.36 -19.56 -35.30
N TYR A 776 10.54 -19.51 -35.89
CA TYR A 776 11.80 -19.59 -35.19
C TYR A 776 12.28 -18.19 -34.84
N CYS A 777 12.38 -17.90 -33.55
CA CYS A 777 12.65 -16.56 -33.04
C CYS A 777 14.00 -16.52 -32.34
N THR A 778 14.88 -15.63 -32.82
CA THR A 778 16.22 -15.42 -32.23
C THR A 778 16.42 -13.95 -31.87
N GLY A 779 17.04 -13.69 -30.74
CA GLY A 779 17.26 -12.33 -30.26
C GLY A 779 18.45 -12.20 -29.34
N HIS A 780 19.03 -11.00 -29.37
CA HIS A 780 20.21 -10.66 -28.58
C HIS A 780 20.01 -9.50 -27.60
N LYS A 781 18.80 -8.93 -27.56
CA LYS A 781 18.50 -7.71 -26.81
C LYS A 781 17.31 -7.93 -25.88
N CYS A 782 17.45 -7.59 -24.61
CA CYS A 782 16.37 -7.70 -23.62
C CYS A 782 15.56 -6.41 -23.51
N VAL A 783 14.89 -6.00 -24.59
CA VAL A 783 14.18 -4.71 -24.71
C VAL A 783 12.97 -4.56 -23.77
N TRP A 784 12.58 -5.62 -23.06
CA TRP A 784 11.55 -5.57 -22.02
C TRP A 784 12.04 -5.02 -20.67
N TYR A 785 13.36 -4.92 -20.46
CA TYR A 785 13.94 -4.25 -19.29
C TYR A 785 13.82 -2.72 -19.41
N ASN A 786 13.68 -2.02 -18.27
CA ASN A 786 13.65 -0.55 -18.17
C ASN A 786 12.52 0.23 -18.87
N ARG A 787 11.49 -0.44 -19.42
CA ARG A 787 10.29 0.23 -20.01
C ARG A 787 9.53 1.19 -19.09
N LYS A 788 9.75 1.18 -17.75
CA LYS A 788 9.05 2.03 -16.76
C LYS A 788 9.59 3.47 -16.63
N LYS A 789 10.81 3.77 -17.11
CA LYS A 789 11.44 5.11 -16.94
C LYS A 789 10.98 6.15 -17.97
N ASN A 790 10.49 5.73 -19.14
CA ASN A 790 10.22 6.63 -20.28
C ASN A 790 8.72 6.84 -20.57
N ASN A 791 7.83 6.61 -19.59
CA ASN A 791 6.37 6.72 -19.74
C ASN A 791 5.84 8.16 -19.75
N ARG A 792 6.45 9.03 -20.56
CA ARG A 792 5.84 10.30 -20.98
C ARG A 792 5.88 10.39 -22.50
N THR A 793 4.72 10.75 -23.05
CA THR A 793 4.50 11.32 -24.39
C THR A 793 4.59 10.38 -25.61
N LEU A 794 3.44 9.84 -26.00
CA LEU A 794 2.94 9.82 -27.39
C LEU A 794 1.41 9.83 -27.33
N LEU A 795 0.83 11.04 -27.42
CA LEU A 795 -0.62 11.30 -27.36
C LEU A 795 -1.30 11.20 -28.73
N ASP A 796 -0.58 10.74 -29.75
CA ASP A 796 -1.14 10.63 -31.09
C ASP A 796 -2.23 9.55 -31.15
N VAL A 797 -3.45 9.98 -31.49
CA VAL A 797 -4.63 9.12 -31.57
C VAL A 797 -4.65 8.32 -32.88
N GLN A 798 -3.88 8.74 -33.89
CA GLN A 798 -3.80 8.07 -35.20
C GLN A 798 -2.90 6.82 -35.20
N MET A 799 -2.09 6.66 -34.15
CA MET A 799 -1.17 5.53 -33.96
C MET A 799 -1.79 4.43 -33.09
N SER A 800 -1.67 3.21 -33.57
CA SER A 800 -1.98 1.97 -32.87
C SER A 800 -1.06 1.73 -31.66
N LEU A 801 -1.44 0.79 -30.79
CA LEU A 801 -0.58 0.42 -29.65
C LEU A 801 0.71 -0.27 -30.14
N LEU A 802 0.63 -1.08 -31.20
CA LEU A 802 1.80 -1.74 -31.79
C LEU A 802 2.88 -0.71 -32.18
N GLU A 803 2.49 0.34 -32.90
CA GLU A 803 3.41 1.41 -33.34
C GLU A 803 4.02 2.17 -32.16
N LYS A 804 3.20 2.52 -31.16
CA LYS A 804 3.67 3.21 -29.95
C LYS A 804 4.71 2.40 -29.19
N GLU A 805 4.48 1.11 -29.03
CA GLU A 805 5.41 0.22 -28.33
C GLU A 805 6.66 -0.08 -29.17
N ALA A 806 6.56 -0.12 -30.51
CA ALA A 806 7.71 -0.24 -31.41
C ALA A 806 8.67 0.96 -31.24
N ILE A 807 8.14 2.20 -31.30
CA ILE A 807 8.93 3.44 -31.10
C ILE A 807 9.59 3.46 -29.72
N MET A 808 8.88 3.02 -28.68
CA MET A 808 9.45 2.93 -27.34
C MET A 808 10.60 1.92 -27.28
N SER A 809 10.51 0.84 -28.04
CA SER A 809 11.55 -0.18 -28.12
C SER A 809 12.78 0.33 -28.84
N ASP A 810 12.61 1.12 -29.91
CA ASP A 810 13.72 1.79 -30.59
C ASP A 810 14.48 2.74 -29.65
N LYS A 811 13.76 3.56 -28.87
CA LYS A 811 14.36 4.43 -27.84
C LYS A 811 15.10 3.65 -26.75
N VAL A 812 14.58 2.49 -26.34
CA VAL A 812 15.26 1.62 -25.38
C VAL A 812 16.55 1.09 -25.97
N VAL A 813 16.55 0.69 -27.25
CA VAL A 813 17.75 0.20 -27.95
C VAL A 813 18.80 1.29 -28.12
N GLU A 814 18.41 2.52 -28.45
CA GLU A 814 19.31 3.68 -28.56
C GLU A 814 20.00 4.02 -27.24
N GLN A 815 19.32 3.80 -26.10
CA GLN A 815 19.81 4.10 -24.76
C GLN A 815 20.74 3.01 -24.16
N LEU A 816 20.95 1.89 -24.86
CA LEU A 816 21.86 0.83 -24.41
C LEU A 816 23.32 1.29 -24.56
N THR A 817 24.09 1.22 -23.48
CA THR A 817 25.51 1.60 -23.46
C THR A 817 26.38 0.61 -24.25
N GLU A 818 27.62 0.95 -24.62
CA GLU A 818 28.55 -0.01 -25.25
C GLU A 818 28.84 -1.23 -24.38
N HIS A 819 28.77 -1.10 -23.05
CA HIS A 819 28.87 -2.21 -22.12
C HIS A 819 27.63 -3.13 -22.17
N ASP A 820 26.42 -2.56 -22.31
CA ASP A 820 25.18 -3.32 -22.50
C ASP A 820 25.13 -4.02 -23.87
N LYS A 821 25.77 -3.45 -24.89
CA LYS A 821 25.92 -4.09 -26.22
C LYS A 821 26.88 -5.28 -26.19
N ALA A 822 27.82 -5.32 -25.24
CA ALA A 822 28.78 -6.41 -25.07
C ALA A 822 28.21 -7.62 -24.28
N ASN A 823 27.20 -7.41 -23.44
CA ASN A 823 26.44 -8.49 -22.77
C ASN A 823 25.44 -9.12 -23.74
N ASN A 824 25.97 -9.91 -24.68
CA ASN A 824 25.19 -10.55 -25.75
C ASN A 824 24.36 -11.71 -25.19
N VAL A 825 23.14 -11.41 -24.72
CA VAL A 825 22.16 -12.41 -24.29
C VAL A 825 21.77 -13.28 -25.49
N ARG A 826 21.58 -14.59 -25.29
CA ARG A 826 20.96 -15.46 -26.31
C ARG A 826 19.53 -15.80 -25.93
N LEU A 827 18.55 -15.31 -26.70
CA LEU A 827 17.16 -15.74 -26.67
C LEU A 827 16.86 -16.53 -27.95
N ASP A 828 16.41 -17.77 -27.80
CA ASP A 828 16.30 -18.74 -28.90
C ASP A 828 15.12 -19.70 -28.62
N PHE A 829 14.01 -19.51 -29.34
CA PHE A 829 12.76 -20.22 -29.07
C PHE A 829 11.88 -20.38 -30.31
N MET A 830 10.96 -21.33 -30.23
CA MET A 830 9.95 -21.63 -31.24
C MET A 830 8.58 -21.11 -30.80
N CYS A 831 7.92 -20.34 -31.67
CA CYS A 831 6.53 -19.91 -31.49
C CYS A 831 5.63 -20.60 -32.50
N THR A 832 4.73 -21.46 -32.01
CA THR A 832 3.71 -22.12 -32.82
C THR A 832 2.39 -21.37 -32.71
N LEU A 833 1.79 -21.06 -33.86
CA LEU A 833 0.44 -20.50 -34.01
C LEU A 833 -0.48 -21.56 -34.61
N GLU A 834 -1.54 -21.90 -33.91
CA GLU A 834 -2.52 -22.91 -34.33
C GLU A 834 -3.91 -22.29 -34.42
N LYS A 835 -4.61 -22.54 -35.54
CA LYS A 835 -5.99 -22.12 -35.73
C LYS A 835 -6.95 -23.01 -34.94
N ALA A 836 -7.99 -22.41 -34.37
CA ALA A 836 -9.10 -23.11 -33.75
C ALA A 836 -10.39 -22.47 -34.26
N ASP A 837 -11.29 -23.25 -34.86
CA ASP A 837 -12.48 -22.68 -35.53
C ASP A 837 -13.72 -22.59 -34.63
N ASN A 838 -13.72 -23.26 -33.47
CA ASN A 838 -14.85 -23.32 -32.54
C ASN A 838 -14.39 -23.19 -31.07
N PRO A 839 -14.35 -21.98 -30.48
CA PRO A 839 -14.56 -20.67 -31.13
C PRO A 839 -13.38 -20.26 -32.02
N VAL A 840 -13.63 -19.41 -33.04
CA VAL A 840 -12.57 -18.83 -33.91
C VAL A 840 -11.49 -18.14 -33.06
N ALA A 841 -10.31 -18.74 -33.01
CA ALA A 841 -9.21 -18.33 -32.15
C ALA A 841 -7.84 -18.77 -32.68
N VAL A 842 -6.78 -18.07 -32.25
CA VAL A 842 -5.39 -18.46 -32.47
C VAL A 842 -4.79 -18.89 -31.14
N VAL A 843 -4.27 -20.10 -31.09
CA VAL A 843 -3.52 -20.63 -29.95
C VAL A 843 -2.04 -20.41 -30.19
N ILE A 844 -1.38 -19.70 -29.27
CA ILE A 844 0.04 -19.35 -29.31
C ILE A 844 0.78 -20.23 -28.31
N VAL A 845 1.79 -20.96 -28.78
CA VAL A 845 2.61 -21.85 -27.96
C VAL A 845 4.08 -21.49 -28.11
N LEU A 846 4.75 -21.15 -27.01
CA LEU A 846 6.20 -20.86 -27.00
C LEU A 846 6.99 -22.02 -26.38
N ASN A 847 8.07 -22.42 -27.05
CA ASN A 847 9.00 -23.46 -26.60
C ASN A 847 10.42 -22.93 -26.62
N ASP A 848 11.08 -22.97 -25.48
CA ASP A 848 12.51 -22.67 -25.39
C ASP A 848 13.32 -23.75 -26.12
N GLU A 849 14.21 -23.33 -27.01
CA GLU A 849 15.11 -24.23 -27.73
C GLU A 849 16.51 -24.20 -27.09
N ASN A 850 17.13 -23.02 -27.05
CA ASN A 850 18.51 -22.87 -26.57
C ASN A 850 18.79 -21.47 -25.99
N SER A 851 17.83 -20.90 -25.26
CA SER A 851 18.03 -19.61 -24.60
C SER A 851 18.98 -19.73 -23.41
N GLN A 852 19.76 -18.69 -23.15
CA GLN A 852 20.72 -18.65 -22.05
C GLN A 852 20.01 -18.41 -20.70
N ASN A 853 20.35 -19.20 -19.68
CA ASN A 853 19.92 -19.02 -18.27
C ASN A 853 18.39 -18.90 -18.08
N HIS A 854 17.93 -17.99 -17.22
CA HIS A 854 16.52 -17.75 -16.88
C HIS A 854 15.79 -16.78 -17.84
N ILE A 855 16.45 -16.38 -18.93
CA ILE A 855 16.02 -15.26 -19.78
C ILE A 855 14.74 -15.58 -20.54
N PHE A 856 14.62 -16.81 -21.07
CA PHE A 856 13.38 -17.25 -21.72
C PHE A 856 12.19 -17.18 -20.77
N ARG A 857 12.38 -17.53 -19.49
CA ARG A 857 11.30 -17.49 -18.48
C ARG A 857 10.87 -16.06 -18.15
N GLU A 858 11.80 -15.12 -18.11
CA GLU A 858 11.52 -13.71 -17.90
C GLU A 858 10.77 -13.12 -19.10
N PHE A 859 11.22 -13.45 -20.32
CA PHE A 859 10.55 -13.12 -21.57
C PHE A 859 9.13 -13.71 -21.60
N GLU A 860 8.98 -15.00 -21.33
CA GLU A 860 7.70 -15.72 -21.28
C GLU A 860 6.71 -15.04 -20.32
N CYS A 861 7.15 -14.72 -19.09
CA CYS A 861 6.33 -14.05 -18.09
C CYS A 861 5.86 -12.65 -18.56
N PHE A 862 6.75 -11.90 -19.22
CA PHE A 862 6.44 -10.58 -19.74
C PHE A 862 5.41 -10.67 -20.88
N VAL A 863 5.69 -11.51 -21.88
CA VAL A 863 4.95 -11.65 -23.13
C VAL A 863 3.55 -12.21 -22.90
N ASN A 864 3.36 -13.07 -21.89
CA ASN A 864 2.08 -13.69 -21.53
C ASN A 864 0.95 -12.67 -21.26
N SER A 865 1.28 -11.54 -20.64
CA SER A 865 0.32 -10.47 -20.39
C SER A 865 0.27 -9.41 -21.48
N TRP A 866 1.31 -9.35 -22.33
CA TRP A 866 1.54 -8.25 -23.25
C TRP A 866 0.99 -8.49 -24.65
N ILE A 867 1.23 -9.67 -25.23
CA ILE A 867 0.74 -10.01 -26.59
C ILE A 867 -0.78 -9.83 -26.70
N PRO A 868 -1.61 -10.41 -25.81
CA PRO A 868 -3.06 -10.22 -25.88
C PRO A 868 -3.48 -8.75 -25.74
N LYS A 869 -2.77 -7.97 -24.94
CA LYS A 869 -3.05 -6.55 -24.72
C LYS A 869 -2.73 -5.71 -25.96
N ILE A 870 -1.60 -5.96 -26.60
CA ILE A 870 -1.19 -5.25 -27.83
C ILE A 870 -2.18 -5.59 -28.94
N ILE A 871 -2.42 -6.87 -29.19
CA ILE A 871 -3.31 -7.34 -30.26
C ILE A 871 -4.72 -6.78 -30.08
N ASN A 872 -5.32 -6.89 -28.89
CA ASN A 872 -6.66 -6.37 -28.65
C ASN A 872 -6.78 -4.86 -28.89
N LYS A 873 -5.77 -4.06 -28.51
CA LYS A 873 -5.81 -2.61 -28.74
C LYS A 873 -5.51 -2.23 -30.18
N THR A 874 -4.62 -2.95 -30.85
CA THR A 874 -4.31 -2.74 -32.27
C THR A 874 -5.50 -3.13 -33.15
N LEU A 875 -6.15 -4.26 -32.89
CA LEU A 875 -7.38 -4.66 -33.59
C LEU A 875 -8.53 -3.68 -33.35
N LEU A 876 -8.67 -3.17 -32.12
CA LEU A 876 -9.66 -2.12 -31.82
C LEU A 876 -9.39 -0.84 -32.62
N HIS A 877 -8.12 -0.45 -32.73
CA HIS A 877 -7.71 0.70 -33.53
C HIS A 877 -7.99 0.47 -35.03
N MET A 878 -7.67 -0.72 -35.56
CA MET A 878 -7.99 -1.07 -36.94
C MET A 878 -9.49 -0.99 -37.23
N LEU A 879 -10.34 -1.48 -36.33
CA LEU A 879 -11.80 -1.33 -36.44
C LEU A 879 -12.25 0.13 -36.39
N GLN A 880 -11.70 0.91 -35.46
CA GLN A 880 -12.10 2.31 -35.27
C GLN A 880 -11.78 3.18 -36.49
N PHE A 881 -10.64 2.91 -37.15
CA PHE A 881 -10.14 3.69 -38.28
C PHE A 881 -10.30 2.97 -39.62
N LYS A 882 -11.03 1.84 -39.67
CA LYS A 882 -11.26 1.01 -40.86
C LYS A 882 -9.98 0.69 -41.65
N LYS A 883 -8.89 0.42 -40.92
CA LYS A 883 -7.58 0.13 -41.54
C LYS A 883 -7.44 -1.35 -41.89
N THR A 884 -6.96 -1.64 -43.11
CA THR A 884 -6.44 -2.97 -43.46
C THR A 884 -5.09 -3.22 -42.81
N TYR A 885 -4.63 -4.48 -42.79
CA TYR A 885 -3.28 -4.79 -42.30
C TYR A 885 -2.20 -4.07 -43.12
N ASP A 886 -2.32 -4.05 -44.45
CA ASP A 886 -1.36 -3.38 -45.32
C ASP A 886 -1.29 -1.87 -45.04
N GLN A 887 -2.44 -1.22 -44.83
CA GLN A 887 -2.47 0.21 -44.47
C GLN A 887 -1.77 0.49 -43.13
N LEU A 888 -1.89 -0.43 -42.17
CA LEU A 888 -1.17 -0.36 -40.88
C LEU A 888 0.35 -0.56 -41.09
N TYR A 889 0.73 -1.53 -41.92
CA TYR A 889 2.13 -1.87 -42.23
C TYR A 889 2.84 -0.78 -43.06
N TYR A 890 2.17 -0.17 -44.04
CA TYR A 890 2.72 0.93 -44.83
C TYR A 890 2.91 2.22 -44.01
N GLN A 891 2.00 2.53 -43.08
CA GLN A 891 2.17 3.64 -42.16
C GLN A 891 3.36 3.41 -41.21
N GLN A 892 3.59 2.17 -40.80
CA GLN A 892 4.76 1.78 -39.99
C GLN A 892 6.09 2.00 -40.74
N LEU A 893 6.18 1.60 -42.01
CA LEU A 893 7.37 1.80 -42.84
C LEU A 893 7.68 3.30 -43.05
N ASN A 894 6.65 4.13 -43.21
CA ASN A 894 6.79 5.58 -43.37
C ASN A 894 7.21 6.30 -42.08
N HIS A 895 7.04 5.69 -40.91
CA HIS A 895 7.52 6.22 -39.63
C HIS A 895 8.94 5.75 -39.26
N GLN A 896 9.46 4.70 -39.92
CA GLN A 896 10.82 4.19 -39.74
C GLN A 896 11.84 4.82 -40.70
N ARG A 897 11.39 5.36 -41.84
CA ARG A 897 12.15 6.27 -42.69
C ARG A 897 12.10 7.69 -42.14
#